data_AF-A0A511T8N5-F1
#
_entry.id   AF-A0A511T8N5-F1
#
_cell.length_a   1.000
_cell.length_b   1.000
_cell.length_c   1.000
_cell.angle_alpha   90.00
_cell.angle_beta   90.00
_cell.angle_gamma   90.00
#
_symmetry.space_group_name_H-M   'P 1'
#
loop_
_entity.id
_entity.type
_entity.pdbx_description
1 polymer ?
#
loop_
_entity_poly.entity_id
_entity_poly.type
_entity_poly.pdbx_seq_one_letter_code
_entity_poly.pdbx_strand_id
1 'polypeptide(L)'
;MRIALTHNLRLSDSEEEAEFDTQETVNALAAAIERLGHRLERFEVSGPASRTVARLEAYSPDLIFNTAEGRRGRFREAFYPALFDELGFPYTGSDAYALAVTLDKQLTKLVLSKQGIRTPGWQYVEKLSELTAENLRFPVIVKPNFEGSSKGITQDSIAETLDEVRAKVSAALEKYPAGVLVEEYIPGRDLTVPFLAAVDNDYDGVLTPVEYVVDPAVTAGRRYAIYDYELKTKKENAVSVLAPARIPARTAEDVRKMAQKIYQALDCRDLGRIDFRLSDAGVPYFLEINALPSLEPGAGIYASAELDGLHLDGVINSIIQSAAKRYKIKDSSRRQGKPARKTGPLRVGFTYNVKRVKPSAHGEAVEDSEAEYDSPNTLQAIREAIASWGHEVIDLEATAELPTVLSSTPLDIVFNIAEGFKGRNRESQVPAMLELLDIPYTGSDPATLSIALDKALAKKIVRQAGILTPNFQLMATGKERLNKEFTSFPLIVKPVAEGSSKGVVTKSVCHSEAELREVVREIASKYQQPALIEEYIGGREFTVGLLGERRPRVLPPMEIVFLDKGEKNPVYSFQHKLDWTDRIRYDAPAKLEPALLEKLRTAARSSFMALGCRDVARIDFRMDDKGRIYFIECNPLPGLTPGWSDLVLIAQGAGMDYRALIGEIMAPAIRRYKERASRRAASEHPHPAAQPGLHKGPSLDEHAAPVATSAPVAPGSSAPSNGSGTPVSDASTASTDGVPRIEAKA
;
A
#
# COMPACT_ATOMS: atom_id res chain seq x y z
N MET A 1 -23.26 10.18 -1.48
CA MET A 1 -22.27 9.70 -0.49
C MET A 1 -21.08 9.04 -1.19
N ARG A 2 -19.94 8.94 -0.51
CA ARG A 2 -18.88 7.96 -0.76
C ARG A 2 -19.25 6.66 -0.06
N ILE A 3 -19.41 5.59 -0.81
CA ILE A 3 -19.81 4.28 -0.30
C ILE A 3 -18.68 3.29 -0.50
N ALA A 4 -18.32 2.56 0.55
CA ALA A 4 -17.48 1.38 0.47
C ALA A 4 -18.38 0.14 0.41
N LEU A 5 -18.34 -0.64 -0.67
CA LEU A 5 -19.03 -1.93 -0.75
C LEU A 5 -18.09 -3.01 -0.24
N THR A 6 -18.28 -3.46 1.01
CA THR A 6 -17.51 -4.57 1.61
C THR A 6 -18.15 -5.89 1.27
N HIS A 7 -17.39 -6.78 0.63
CA HIS A 7 -17.83 -8.09 0.16
C HIS A 7 -16.75 -9.17 0.36
N ASN A 8 -17.20 -10.42 0.40
CA ASN A 8 -16.34 -11.60 0.26
C ASN A 8 -16.69 -12.26 -1.08
N LEU A 9 -15.73 -12.45 -1.98
CA LEU A 9 -15.93 -13.20 -3.22
C LEU A 9 -15.91 -14.71 -2.97
N ARG A 10 -16.93 -15.42 -3.48
CA ARG A 10 -16.91 -16.88 -3.68
C ARG A 10 -15.98 -17.21 -4.83
N LEU A 11 -14.94 -18.02 -4.56
CA LEU A 11 -13.93 -18.42 -5.56
C LEU A 11 -14.03 -19.91 -5.94
N SER A 12 -14.86 -20.66 -5.23
CA SER A 12 -15.04 -22.11 -5.40
C SER A 12 -16.48 -22.56 -5.12
N ASP A 13 -16.77 -23.81 -5.47
CA ASP A 13 -18.01 -24.52 -5.07
C ASP A 13 -17.86 -25.25 -3.73
N SER A 14 -16.92 -24.81 -2.89
CA SER A 14 -16.78 -25.35 -1.54
C SER A 14 -17.94 -24.91 -0.64
N GLU A 15 -18.34 -25.79 0.28
CA GLU A 15 -19.39 -25.49 1.26
C GLU A 15 -18.98 -24.40 2.25
N GLU A 16 -17.67 -24.17 2.43
CA GLU A 16 -17.16 -23.04 3.23
C GLU A 16 -17.52 -21.69 2.59
N GLU A 17 -17.35 -21.55 1.27
CA GLU A 17 -17.59 -20.30 0.53
C GLU A 17 -19.04 -20.14 0.01
N ALA A 18 -19.95 -21.07 0.32
CA ALA A 18 -21.34 -21.08 -0.18
C ALA A 18 -22.27 -19.97 0.39
N GLU A 19 -21.74 -19.09 1.24
CA GLU A 19 -22.43 -17.89 1.76
C GLU A 19 -21.83 -16.59 1.19
N PHE A 20 -20.71 -16.66 0.47
CA PHE A 20 -20.02 -15.49 -0.11
C PHE A 20 -20.64 -15.05 -1.45
N ASP A 21 -20.49 -13.76 -1.78
CA ASP A 21 -21.06 -13.17 -3.00
C ASP A 21 -20.40 -13.70 -4.28
N THR A 22 -21.20 -13.91 -5.32
CA THR A 22 -20.72 -14.12 -6.69
C THR A 22 -20.17 -12.80 -7.28
N GLN A 23 -19.25 -12.90 -8.24
CA GLN A 23 -18.67 -11.71 -8.88
C GLN A 23 -19.77 -10.91 -9.62
N GLU A 24 -20.76 -11.61 -10.15
CA GLU A 24 -21.99 -11.12 -10.77
C GLU A 24 -22.82 -10.30 -9.77
N THR A 25 -23.04 -10.81 -8.55
CA THR A 25 -23.75 -10.10 -7.47
C THR A 25 -23.02 -8.82 -7.09
N VAL A 26 -21.71 -8.88 -6.81
CA VAL A 26 -20.90 -7.69 -6.50
C VAL A 26 -20.96 -6.65 -7.63
N ASN A 27 -20.97 -7.10 -8.90
CA ASN A 27 -21.11 -6.22 -10.05
C ASN A 27 -22.50 -5.56 -10.13
N ALA A 28 -23.57 -6.31 -9.89
CA ALA A 28 -24.94 -5.81 -9.93
C ALA A 28 -25.20 -4.77 -8.83
N LEU A 29 -24.78 -5.08 -7.59
CA LEU A 29 -24.86 -4.17 -6.44
C LEU A 29 -24.06 -2.89 -6.71
N ALA A 30 -22.81 -3.03 -7.18
CA ALA A 30 -21.97 -1.89 -7.50
C ALA A 30 -22.62 -0.96 -8.55
N ALA A 31 -23.12 -1.54 -9.64
CA ALA A 31 -23.77 -0.77 -10.71
C ALA A 31 -25.07 -0.10 -10.23
N ALA A 32 -25.83 -0.71 -9.31
CA ALA A 32 -27.00 -0.09 -8.69
C ALA A 32 -26.62 1.12 -7.83
N ILE A 33 -25.63 0.98 -6.94
CA ILE A 33 -25.13 2.06 -6.07
C ILE A 33 -24.61 3.25 -6.92
N GLU A 34 -23.92 2.99 -8.03
CA GLU A 34 -23.44 4.02 -8.95
C GLU A 34 -24.57 4.70 -9.74
N ARG A 35 -25.59 3.94 -10.20
CA ARG A 35 -26.80 4.50 -10.84
C ARG A 35 -27.60 5.42 -9.91
N LEU A 36 -27.62 5.12 -8.61
CA LEU A 36 -28.19 5.98 -7.56
C LEU A 36 -27.36 7.25 -7.29
N GLY A 37 -26.29 7.50 -8.06
CA GLY A 37 -25.50 8.72 -7.99
C GLY A 37 -24.52 8.77 -6.81
N HIS A 38 -24.19 7.62 -6.23
CA HIS A 38 -23.18 7.52 -5.18
C HIS A 38 -21.80 7.20 -5.76
N ARG A 39 -20.75 7.73 -5.12
CA ARG A 39 -19.38 7.36 -5.47
C ARG A 39 -19.05 6.05 -4.76
N LEU A 40 -18.68 5.02 -5.50
CA LEU A 40 -18.37 3.71 -4.94
C LEU A 40 -16.86 3.44 -4.90
N GLU A 41 -16.42 2.63 -3.94
CA GLU A 41 -15.23 1.78 -4.06
C GLU A 41 -15.56 0.38 -3.52
N ARG A 42 -14.95 -0.67 -4.11
CA ARG A 42 -15.18 -2.07 -3.74
C ARG A 42 -14.09 -2.56 -2.79
N PHE A 43 -14.51 -3.27 -1.75
CA PHE A 43 -13.68 -3.76 -0.67
C PHE A 43 -13.83 -5.27 -0.55
N GLU A 44 -13.04 -6.00 -1.33
CA GLU A 44 -12.82 -7.42 -1.08
C GLU A 44 -12.09 -7.60 0.26
N VAL A 45 -12.74 -8.24 1.23
CA VAL A 45 -12.26 -8.34 2.61
C VAL A 45 -11.66 -9.71 2.98
N SER A 46 -11.55 -10.64 2.03
CA SER A 46 -10.96 -11.99 2.24
C SER A 46 -9.50 -12.02 2.71
N GLY A 47 -8.81 -10.89 2.75
CA GLY A 47 -7.44 -10.77 3.25
C GLY A 47 -7.34 -10.65 4.78
N PRO A 48 -6.15 -10.30 5.31
CA PRO A 48 -6.00 -9.95 6.72
C PRO A 48 -6.87 -8.74 7.08
N ALA A 49 -7.59 -8.80 8.20
CA ALA A 49 -8.49 -7.72 8.62
C ALA A 49 -7.79 -6.35 8.71
N SER A 50 -6.52 -6.30 9.11
CA SER A 50 -5.70 -5.08 9.12
C SER A 50 -5.57 -4.39 7.76
N ARG A 51 -5.62 -5.14 6.65
CA ARG A 51 -5.66 -4.58 5.29
C ARG A 51 -7.02 -3.93 5.00
N THR A 52 -8.11 -4.54 5.46
CA THR A 52 -9.46 -3.99 5.34
C THR A 52 -9.59 -2.69 6.15
N VAL A 53 -9.12 -2.70 7.41
CA VAL A 53 -9.04 -1.50 8.27
C VAL A 53 -8.28 -0.36 7.57
N ALA A 54 -7.02 -0.59 7.20
CA ALA A 54 -6.18 0.45 6.61
C ALA A 54 -6.75 1.02 5.30
N ARG A 55 -7.45 0.20 4.50
CA ARG A 55 -8.17 0.70 3.30
C ARG A 55 -9.41 1.51 3.66
N LEU A 56 -10.19 1.09 4.65
CA LEU A 56 -11.41 1.81 5.07
C LEU A 56 -11.06 3.18 5.67
N GLU A 57 -10.03 3.24 6.51
CA GLU A 57 -9.49 4.51 7.03
C GLU A 57 -9.00 5.43 5.90
N ALA A 58 -8.24 4.91 4.94
CA ALA A 58 -7.73 5.69 3.81
C ALA A 58 -8.82 6.20 2.84
N TYR A 59 -9.86 5.39 2.59
CA TYR A 59 -10.99 5.82 1.78
C TYR A 59 -11.93 6.76 2.54
N SER A 60 -12.03 6.55 3.86
CA SER A 60 -12.91 7.24 4.80
C SER A 60 -14.35 7.28 4.27
N PRO A 61 -15.05 6.15 4.10
CA PRO A 61 -16.41 6.14 3.53
C PRO A 61 -17.36 7.02 4.35
N ASP A 62 -18.34 7.62 3.67
CA ASP A 62 -19.45 8.30 4.36
C ASP A 62 -20.47 7.24 4.89
N LEU A 63 -20.53 6.08 4.22
CA LEU A 63 -21.33 4.89 4.57
C LEU A 63 -20.64 3.62 4.01
N ILE A 64 -20.62 2.53 4.76
CA ILE A 64 -20.24 1.20 4.27
C ILE A 64 -21.53 0.46 3.86
N PHE A 65 -21.61 0.00 2.62
CA PHE A 65 -22.63 -0.97 2.21
C PHE A 65 -22.05 -2.36 2.43
N ASN A 66 -22.53 -3.07 3.46
CA ASN A 66 -21.96 -4.35 3.85
C ASN A 66 -22.75 -5.55 3.30
N THR A 67 -22.06 -6.41 2.56
CA THR A 67 -22.45 -7.81 2.31
C THR A 67 -21.41 -8.80 2.86
N ALA A 68 -20.30 -8.31 3.41
CA ALA A 68 -19.21 -9.13 3.93
C ALA A 68 -19.49 -9.77 5.30
N GLU A 69 -18.95 -10.97 5.47
CA GLU A 69 -18.91 -11.73 6.73
C GLU A 69 -17.49 -12.25 7.05
N GLY A 70 -17.24 -12.56 8.32
CA GLY A 70 -16.04 -13.24 8.77
C GLY A 70 -15.94 -14.68 8.23
N ARG A 71 -14.78 -15.31 8.41
CA ARG A 71 -14.50 -16.65 7.86
C ARG A 71 -14.61 -17.81 8.85
N ARG A 72 -14.78 -17.54 10.16
CA ARG A 72 -14.61 -18.55 11.23
C ARG A 72 -15.47 -18.30 12.46
N GLY A 73 -16.00 -19.39 13.01
CA GLY A 73 -16.66 -19.42 14.31
C GLY A 73 -18.06 -18.79 14.31
N ARG A 74 -18.75 -18.91 15.46
CA ARG A 74 -20.16 -18.52 15.65
C ARG A 74 -20.46 -17.02 15.62
N PHE A 75 -19.45 -16.18 15.42
CA PHE A 75 -19.56 -14.71 15.36
C PHE A 75 -19.18 -14.15 13.99
N ARG A 76 -19.20 -14.99 12.94
CA ARG A 76 -18.66 -14.61 11.63
C ARG A 76 -19.40 -13.44 10.99
N GLU A 77 -20.74 -13.46 10.94
CA GLU A 77 -21.54 -12.35 10.41
C GLU A 77 -21.30 -11.05 11.20
N ALA A 78 -21.18 -11.16 12.53
CA ALA A 78 -20.95 -10.04 13.44
C ALA A 78 -19.56 -9.38 13.34
N PHE A 79 -18.56 -10.07 12.75
CA PHE A 79 -17.16 -9.64 12.77
C PHE A 79 -16.93 -8.27 12.11
N TYR A 80 -17.49 -8.05 10.92
CA TYR A 80 -17.27 -6.81 10.18
C TYR A 80 -18.06 -5.63 10.76
N PRO A 81 -19.35 -5.76 11.10
CA PRO A 81 -20.08 -4.72 11.84
C PRO A 81 -19.41 -4.32 13.15
N ALA A 82 -18.90 -5.26 13.96
CA ALA A 82 -18.15 -4.94 15.17
C ALA A 82 -16.88 -4.12 14.87
N LEU A 83 -16.18 -4.45 13.78
CA LEU A 83 -15.01 -3.71 13.31
C LEU A 83 -15.39 -2.31 12.80
N PHE A 84 -16.54 -2.15 12.16
CA PHE A 84 -17.01 -0.84 11.68
C PHE A 84 -17.45 0.06 12.83
N ASP A 85 -18.08 -0.49 13.87
CA ASP A 85 -18.41 0.21 15.11
C ASP A 85 -17.14 0.72 15.83
N GLU A 86 -16.10 -0.13 15.96
CA GLU A 86 -14.80 0.25 16.55
C GLU A 86 -14.09 1.37 15.75
N LEU A 87 -14.17 1.32 14.41
CA LEU A 87 -13.63 2.36 13.53
C LEU A 87 -14.51 3.61 13.43
N GLY A 88 -15.72 3.61 14.00
CA GLY A 88 -16.68 4.71 13.92
C GLY A 88 -17.26 4.97 12.53
N PHE A 89 -17.26 3.97 11.63
CA PHE A 89 -17.84 4.10 10.29
C PHE A 89 -19.33 3.71 10.27
N PRO A 90 -20.22 4.56 9.75
CA PRO A 90 -21.61 4.18 9.46
C PRO A 90 -21.67 2.99 8.49
N TYR A 91 -22.56 2.03 8.71
CA TYR A 91 -22.77 0.88 7.81
C TYR A 91 -24.24 0.48 7.65
N THR A 92 -24.56 -0.17 6.52
CA THR A 92 -25.88 -0.75 6.26
C THR A 92 -26.06 -2.10 6.96
N GLY A 93 -27.28 -2.39 7.40
CA GLY A 93 -27.66 -3.66 7.99
C GLY A 93 -27.67 -3.64 9.52
N SER A 94 -27.91 -4.82 10.09
CA SER A 94 -27.98 -5.04 11.53
C SER A 94 -26.59 -4.95 12.18
N ASP A 95 -26.54 -4.63 13.48
CA ASP A 95 -25.25 -4.54 14.18
C ASP A 95 -24.69 -5.92 14.61
N ALA A 96 -23.47 -5.88 15.16
CA ALA A 96 -22.78 -7.08 15.61
C ALA A 96 -23.55 -7.90 16.66
N TYR A 97 -24.35 -7.27 17.51
CA TYR A 97 -25.15 -8.00 18.50
C TYR A 97 -26.33 -8.70 17.82
N ALA A 98 -27.09 -7.97 17.01
CA ALA A 98 -28.23 -8.53 16.28
C ALA A 98 -27.79 -9.70 15.39
N LEU A 99 -26.69 -9.55 14.62
CA LEU A 99 -26.16 -10.62 13.75
C LEU A 99 -25.67 -11.85 14.53
N ALA A 100 -24.99 -11.64 15.67
CA ALA A 100 -24.58 -12.74 16.54
C ALA A 100 -25.80 -13.52 17.11
N VAL A 101 -26.90 -12.84 17.39
CA VAL A 101 -28.14 -13.47 17.86
C VAL A 101 -28.86 -14.19 16.72
N THR A 102 -29.01 -13.57 15.54
CA THR A 102 -29.77 -14.16 14.41
C THR A 102 -29.09 -15.39 13.82
N LEU A 103 -27.75 -15.44 13.82
CA LEU A 103 -27.00 -16.61 13.39
C LEU A 103 -27.18 -17.80 14.34
N ASP A 104 -27.42 -17.54 15.63
CA ASP A 104 -27.71 -18.55 16.65
C ASP A 104 -29.21 -18.92 16.66
N LYS A 105 -29.57 -19.97 15.92
CA LYS A 105 -30.96 -20.46 15.82
C LYS A 105 -31.54 -20.85 17.18
N GLN A 106 -30.75 -21.47 18.04
CA GLN A 106 -31.11 -21.83 19.42
C GLN A 106 -31.47 -20.58 20.24
N LEU A 107 -30.59 -19.59 20.27
CA LEU A 107 -30.81 -18.34 21.02
C LEU A 107 -32.00 -17.56 20.46
N THR A 108 -32.10 -17.44 19.14
CA THR A 108 -33.21 -16.79 18.46
C THR A 108 -34.55 -17.46 18.81
N LYS A 109 -34.64 -18.80 18.75
CA LYS A 109 -35.84 -19.54 19.17
C LYS A 109 -36.18 -19.31 20.65
N LEU A 110 -35.19 -19.26 21.54
CA LEU A 110 -35.41 -18.96 22.97
C LEU A 110 -35.98 -17.55 23.18
N VAL A 111 -35.43 -16.52 22.52
CA VAL A 111 -35.91 -15.13 22.61
C VAL A 111 -37.33 -15.01 22.07
N LEU A 112 -37.58 -15.52 20.87
CA LEU A 112 -38.85 -15.37 20.16
C LEU A 112 -39.98 -16.20 20.78
N SER A 113 -39.70 -17.41 21.29
CA SER A 113 -40.72 -18.24 21.96
C SER A 113 -41.23 -17.59 23.25
N LYS A 114 -40.37 -16.88 24.01
CA LYS A 114 -40.80 -16.06 25.16
C LYS A 114 -41.70 -14.89 24.75
N GLN A 115 -41.56 -14.39 23.53
CA GLN A 115 -42.46 -13.40 22.92
C GLN A 115 -43.73 -14.02 22.29
N GLY A 116 -43.96 -15.33 22.45
CA GLY A 116 -45.13 -16.02 21.90
C GLY A 116 -45.08 -16.25 20.38
N ILE A 117 -43.91 -16.09 19.75
CA ILE A 117 -43.70 -16.50 18.37
C ILE A 117 -43.70 -18.03 18.31
N ARG A 118 -44.48 -18.59 17.38
CA ARG A 118 -44.56 -20.04 17.20
C ARG A 118 -43.35 -20.51 16.38
N THR A 119 -42.63 -21.50 16.90
CA THR A 119 -41.54 -22.20 16.22
C THR A 119 -41.68 -23.70 16.51
N PRO A 120 -41.21 -24.63 15.65
CA PRO A 120 -41.33 -26.06 15.91
C PRO A 120 -40.55 -26.48 17.15
N GLY A 121 -41.04 -27.48 17.89
CA GLY A 121 -40.40 -27.95 19.13
C GLY A 121 -38.97 -28.44 18.88
N TRP A 122 -38.03 -28.17 19.80
CA TRP A 122 -36.62 -28.42 19.53
C TRP A 122 -35.80 -28.77 20.79
N GLN A 123 -34.67 -29.45 20.56
CA GLN A 123 -33.55 -29.59 21.49
C GLN A 123 -32.27 -29.06 20.82
N TYR A 124 -31.42 -28.36 21.56
CA TYR A 124 -30.05 -28.04 21.14
C TYR A 124 -29.09 -28.98 21.84
N VAL A 125 -28.10 -29.48 21.08
CA VAL A 125 -27.18 -30.53 21.51
C VAL A 125 -25.76 -30.13 21.11
N GLU A 126 -24.86 -30.01 22.09
CA GLU A 126 -23.41 -29.86 21.86
C GLU A 126 -22.70 -31.21 21.98
N LYS A 127 -23.24 -32.11 22.80
CA LYS A 127 -22.71 -33.47 23.03
C LYS A 127 -23.83 -34.47 22.95
N LEU A 128 -23.60 -35.61 22.30
CA LEU A 128 -24.59 -36.68 22.13
C LEU A 128 -25.22 -37.18 23.46
N SER A 129 -24.52 -37.02 24.59
CA SER A 129 -25.02 -37.32 25.95
C SER A 129 -26.13 -36.39 26.44
N GLU A 130 -26.33 -35.23 25.82
CA GLU A 130 -27.34 -34.22 26.17
C GLU A 130 -28.68 -34.49 25.45
N LEU A 131 -28.67 -35.33 24.41
CA LEU A 131 -29.87 -35.70 23.64
C LEU A 131 -30.82 -36.56 24.50
N THR A 132 -32.05 -36.10 24.66
CA THR A 132 -33.10 -36.85 25.38
C THR A 132 -34.22 -37.28 24.44
N ALA A 133 -34.89 -38.40 24.75
CA ALA A 133 -36.08 -38.82 24.02
C ALA A 133 -37.32 -37.97 24.36
N GLU A 134 -37.27 -37.20 25.45
CA GLU A 134 -38.40 -36.43 25.96
C GLU A 134 -38.71 -35.24 25.04
N ASN A 135 -40.00 -35.00 24.79
CA ASN A 135 -40.51 -33.91 23.95
C ASN A 135 -40.09 -33.91 22.47
N LEU A 136 -39.38 -34.95 21.99
CA LEU A 136 -39.18 -35.15 20.55
C LEU A 136 -40.49 -35.61 19.90
N ARG A 137 -40.85 -34.96 18.78
CA ARG A 137 -42.04 -35.29 17.98
C ARG A 137 -41.58 -35.71 16.60
N PHE A 138 -41.73 -36.99 16.30
CA PHE A 138 -41.24 -37.58 15.05
C PHE A 138 -42.21 -37.35 13.89
N PRO A 139 -41.71 -37.17 12.65
CA PRO A 139 -40.29 -37.05 12.29
C PRO A 139 -39.64 -35.75 12.81
N VAL A 140 -38.32 -35.78 13.03
CA VAL A 140 -37.51 -34.62 13.42
C VAL A 140 -36.42 -34.35 12.39
N ILE A 141 -35.99 -33.10 12.24
CA ILE A 141 -34.87 -32.68 11.41
C ILE A 141 -33.65 -32.32 12.28
N VAL A 142 -32.48 -32.83 11.93
CA VAL A 142 -31.20 -32.50 12.58
C VAL A 142 -30.48 -31.48 11.70
N LYS A 143 -30.25 -30.26 12.20
CA LYS A 143 -29.57 -29.19 11.44
C LYS A 143 -28.49 -28.46 12.26
N PRO A 144 -27.45 -27.89 11.63
CA PRO A 144 -26.45 -27.10 12.36
C PRO A 144 -27.07 -25.85 12.99
N ASN A 145 -26.59 -25.45 14.17
CA ASN A 145 -27.12 -24.24 14.82
C ASN A 145 -26.71 -22.96 14.08
N PHE A 146 -25.43 -22.83 13.73
CA PHE A 146 -24.79 -21.59 13.27
C PHE A 146 -24.58 -21.49 11.75
N GLU A 147 -25.17 -22.36 10.93
CA GLU A 147 -24.95 -22.36 9.47
C GLU A 147 -26.18 -21.88 8.69
N GLY A 148 -25.99 -21.03 7.68
CA GLY A 148 -27.01 -20.60 6.72
C GLY A 148 -26.99 -21.45 5.45
N SER A 149 -27.53 -20.90 4.35
CA SER A 149 -27.58 -21.54 3.01
C SER A 149 -28.02 -23.02 2.95
N SER A 150 -28.83 -23.48 3.92
CA SER A 150 -29.18 -24.89 4.13
C SER A 150 -27.98 -25.84 4.31
N LYS A 151 -26.79 -25.35 4.68
CA LYS A 151 -25.60 -26.19 4.98
C LYS A 151 -25.96 -27.25 6.03
N GLY A 152 -25.54 -28.49 5.79
CA GLY A 152 -25.89 -29.64 6.64
C GLY A 152 -27.35 -30.11 6.58
N ILE A 153 -28.25 -29.45 5.84
CA ILE A 153 -29.64 -29.89 5.62
C ILE A 153 -29.71 -30.66 4.30
N THR A 154 -30.19 -31.89 4.37
CA THR A 154 -30.38 -32.83 3.24
C THR A 154 -31.60 -33.71 3.48
N GLN A 155 -32.03 -34.52 2.50
CA GLN A 155 -33.05 -35.57 2.72
C GLN A 155 -32.72 -36.50 3.91
N ASP A 156 -31.44 -36.81 4.14
CA ASP A 156 -30.98 -37.66 5.24
C ASP A 156 -31.00 -36.96 6.61
N SER A 157 -31.09 -35.64 6.66
CA SER A 157 -31.17 -34.88 7.93
C SER A 157 -32.44 -35.15 8.74
N ILE A 158 -33.48 -35.72 8.12
CA ILE A 158 -34.76 -36.02 8.78
C ILE A 158 -34.78 -37.46 9.32
N ALA A 159 -35.02 -37.63 10.61
CA ALA A 159 -35.11 -38.89 11.33
C ALA A 159 -36.54 -39.24 11.71
N GLU A 160 -36.92 -40.52 11.59
CA GLU A 160 -38.21 -41.04 12.06
C GLU A 160 -38.10 -41.80 13.39
N THR A 161 -36.88 -42.13 13.84
CA THR A 161 -36.63 -42.91 15.07
C THR A 161 -35.53 -42.29 15.93
N LEU A 162 -35.52 -42.59 17.24
CA LEU A 162 -34.51 -42.07 18.17
C LEU A 162 -33.08 -42.51 17.82
N ASP A 163 -32.92 -43.73 17.31
CA ASP A 163 -31.60 -44.24 16.94
C ASP A 163 -31.07 -43.59 15.64
N GLU A 164 -31.95 -43.26 14.70
CA GLU A 164 -31.59 -42.38 13.57
C GLU A 164 -31.17 -40.99 14.05
N VAL A 165 -31.87 -40.39 15.03
CA VAL A 165 -31.46 -39.09 15.60
C VAL A 165 -30.07 -39.18 16.21
N ARG A 166 -29.79 -40.21 17.01
CA ARG A 166 -28.46 -40.39 17.62
C ARG A 166 -27.35 -40.49 16.58
N ALA A 167 -27.56 -41.28 15.53
CA ALA A 167 -26.60 -41.42 14.45
C ALA A 167 -26.37 -40.09 13.70
N LYS A 168 -27.46 -39.38 13.38
CA LYS A 168 -27.40 -38.11 12.63
C LYS A 168 -26.83 -36.95 13.46
N VAL A 169 -27.15 -36.89 14.75
CA VAL A 169 -26.54 -35.94 15.70
C VAL A 169 -25.04 -36.20 15.83
N SER A 170 -24.61 -37.46 15.94
CA SER A 170 -23.16 -37.79 15.99
C SER A 170 -22.44 -37.32 14.73
N ALA A 171 -22.93 -37.69 13.54
CA ALA A 171 -22.33 -37.30 12.26
C ALA A 171 -22.37 -35.77 12.02
N ALA A 172 -23.44 -35.10 12.46
CA ALA A 172 -23.55 -33.65 12.34
C ALA A 172 -22.61 -32.92 13.32
N LEU A 173 -22.40 -33.42 14.54
CA LEU A 173 -21.45 -32.83 15.50
C LEU A 173 -19.99 -33.02 15.10
N GLU A 174 -19.64 -34.11 14.40
CA GLU A 174 -18.30 -34.30 13.82
C GLU A 174 -17.96 -33.20 12.79
N LYS A 175 -18.95 -32.72 12.04
CA LYS A 175 -18.79 -31.66 11.02
C LYS A 175 -19.03 -30.25 11.57
N TYR A 176 -19.97 -30.10 12.49
CA TYR A 176 -20.41 -28.83 13.08
C TYR A 176 -20.27 -28.88 14.61
N PRO A 177 -19.04 -28.80 15.15
CA PRO A 177 -18.75 -28.97 16.58
C PRO A 177 -19.29 -27.83 17.46
N ALA A 178 -19.84 -26.78 16.85
CA ALA A 178 -20.55 -25.69 17.54
C ALA A 178 -22.01 -26.04 17.91
N GLY A 179 -22.44 -27.29 17.73
CA GLY A 179 -23.75 -27.76 18.18
C GLY A 179 -24.83 -27.77 17.09
N VAL A 180 -25.83 -28.63 17.32
CA VAL A 180 -26.91 -28.92 16.37
C VAL A 180 -28.28 -28.78 17.03
N LEU A 181 -29.29 -28.48 16.22
CA LEU A 181 -30.69 -28.51 16.59
C LEU A 181 -31.34 -29.81 16.12
N VAL A 182 -32.01 -30.50 17.04
CA VAL A 182 -32.98 -31.56 16.74
C VAL A 182 -34.37 -30.95 16.87
N GLU A 183 -35.05 -30.77 15.74
CA GLU A 183 -36.27 -29.97 15.65
C GLU A 183 -37.43 -30.77 15.04
N GLU A 184 -38.66 -30.58 15.53
CA GLU A 184 -39.88 -31.18 14.96
C GLU A 184 -40.02 -30.83 13.47
N TYR A 185 -40.04 -31.84 12.59
CA TYR A 185 -40.27 -31.61 11.17
C TYR A 185 -41.76 -31.34 10.94
N ILE A 186 -42.08 -30.13 10.51
CA ILE A 186 -43.45 -29.72 10.17
C ILE A 186 -43.71 -30.01 8.68
N PRO A 187 -44.62 -30.92 8.32
CA PRO A 187 -45.08 -31.10 6.94
C PRO A 187 -45.80 -29.84 6.45
N GLY A 188 -45.49 -29.39 5.23
CA GLY A 188 -46.01 -28.13 4.71
C GLY A 188 -45.13 -27.50 3.63
N ARG A 189 -45.20 -26.17 3.52
CA ARG A 189 -44.56 -25.36 2.47
C ARG A 189 -43.66 -24.28 3.07
N ASP A 190 -42.58 -23.95 2.37
CA ASP A 190 -41.61 -22.94 2.79
C ASP A 190 -42.02 -21.55 2.29
N LEU A 191 -42.27 -20.65 3.23
CA LEU A 191 -42.54 -19.23 2.99
C LEU A 191 -41.32 -18.41 3.42
N THR A 192 -41.06 -17.32 2.71
CA THR A 192 -40.06 -16.33 3.11
C THR A 192 -40.64 -14.93 3.10
N VAL A 193 -40.27 -14.13 4.09
CA VAL A 193 -40.77 -12.79 4.34
C VAL A 193 -39.58 -11.84 4.50
N PRO A 194 -39.21 -11.13 3.43
CA PRO A 194 -38.21 -10.09 3.50
C PRO A 194 -38.74 -8.85 4.22
N PHE A 195 -37.84 -8.02 4.75
CA PHE A 195 -38.16 -6.68 5.23
C PHE A 195 -37.11 -5.67 4.77
N LEU A 196 -37.55 -4.42 4.56
CA LEU A 196 -36.74 -3.27 4.17
C LEU A 196 -37.21 -2.05 4.98
N ALA A 197 -36.44 -1.63 5.97
CA ALA A 197 -36.90 -0.72 7.03
C ALA A 197 -37.20 0.74 6.59
N ALA A 198 -36.86 1.11 5.34
CA ALA A 198 -37.24 2.40 4.76
C ALA A 198 -38.43 2.33 3.79
N VAL A 199 -39.09 1.16 3.65
CA VAL A 199 -40.33 1.02 2.88
C VAL A 199 -41.51 1.41 3.77
N ASP A 200 -42.22 2.46 3.38
CA ASP A 200 -43.40 2.96 4.08
C ASP A 200 -44.62 2.09 3.75
N ASN A 201 -45.01 1.22 4.68
CA ASN A 201 -46.18 0.34 4.56
C ASN A 201 -46.79 0.04 5.94
N ASP A 202 -48.01 -0.54 5.96
CA ASP A 202 -48.76 -0.86 7.19
C ASP A 202 -48.05 -1.86 8.15
N TYR A 203 -46.90 -2.40 7.76
CA TYR A 203 -46.15 -3.44 8.48
C TYR A 203 -44.70 -3.02 8.81
N ASP A 204 -44.40 -1.71 8.85
CA ASP A 204 -43.09 -1.15 9.25
C ASP A 204 -41.93 -1.67 8.36
N GLY A 205 -42.17 -1.77 7.06
CA GLY A 205 -41.19 -2.22 6.06
C GLY A 205 -41.14 -3.74 5.84
N VAL A 206 -41.97 -4.53 6.54
CA VAL A 206 -42.15 -5.96 6.25
C VAL A 206 -42.89 -6.13 4.92
N LEU A 207 -42.28 -6.86 4.00
CA LEU A 207 -42.78 -7.00 2.64
C LEU A 207 -43.78 -8.15 2.49
N THR A 208 -44.26 -8.36 1.27
CA THR A 208 -45.24 -9.41 0.95
C THR A 208 -44.62 -10.81 1.03
N PRO A 209 -45.20 -11.77 1.79
CA PRO A 209 -44.71 -13.14 1.83
C PRO A 209 -44.66 -13.77 0.44
N VAL A 210 -43.54 -14.43 0.12
CA VAL A 210 -43.33 -15.19 -1.12
C VAL A 210 -43.03 -16.65 -0.78
N GLU A 211 -43.26 -17.55 -1.74
CA GLU A 211 -43.22 -19.00 -1.53
C GLU A 211 -42.14 -19.64 -2.42
N TYR A 212 -41.32 -20.53 -1.86
CA TYR A 212 -40.37 -21.32 -2.64
C TYR A 212 -41.08 -22.56 -3.22
N VAL A 213 -41.19 -22.61 -4.55
CA VAL A 213 -41.87 -23.68 -5.28
C VAL A 213 -40.85 -24.52 -6.03
N VAL A 214 -40.65 -25.76 -5.57
CA VAL A 214 -39.78 -26.76 -6.22
C VAL A 214 -40.53 -27.41 -7.39
N ASP A 215 -39.84 -27.65 -8.50
CA ASP A 215 -40.38 -28.36 -9.66
C ASP A 215 -41.01 -29.71 -9.25
N PRO A 216 -42.27 -30.01 -9.62
CA PRO A 216 -42.90 -31.29 -9.38
C PRO A 216 -42.09 -32.51 -9.85
N ALA A 217 -41.34 -32.40 -10.96
CA ALA A 217 -40.50 -33.47 -11.49
C ALA A 217 -39.30 -33.78 -10.57
N VAL A 218 -38.74 -32.77 -9.91
CA VAL A 218 -37.68 -32.95 -8.90
C VAL A 218 -38.27 -33.40 -7.56
N THR A 219 -39.45 -32.90 -7.21
CA THR A 219 -40.15 -33.24 -5.97
C THR A 219 -40.60 -34.70 -5.94
N ALA A 220 -41.03 -35.27 -7.07
CA ALA A 220 -41.49 -36.67 -7.17
C ALA A 220 -40.43 -37.72 -6.79
N GLY A 221 -39.14 -37.37 -6.85
CA GLY A 221 -38.02 -38.25 -6.46
C GLY A 221 -37.53 -38.09 -5.03
N ARG A 222 -38.22 -37.30 -4.18
CA ARG A 222 -37.74 -36.89 -2.85
C ARG A 222 -38.69 -37.34 -1.75
N ARG A 223 -38.14 -37.82 -0.63
CA ARG A 223 -38.92 -38.35 0.51
C ARG A 223 -39.58 -37.23 1.31
N TYR A 224 -38.91 -36.09 1.42
CA TYR A 224 -39.35 -34.94 2.22
C TYR A 224 -39.30 -33.64 1.43
N ALA A 225 -40.39 -32.86 1.53
CA ALA A 225 -40.51 -31.54 0.94
C ALA A 225 -39.73 -30.49 1.75
N ILE A 226 -38.41 -30.43 1.54
CA ILE A 226 -37.49 -29.45 2.15
C ILE A 226 -36.64 -28.73 1.10
N TYR A 227 -36.45 -27.43 1.28
CA TYR A 227 -35.49 -26.63 0.52
C TYR A 227 -34.05 -26.80 1.05
N ASP A 228 -33.45 -27.94 0.70
CA ASP A 228 -32.16 -28.41 1.21
C ASP A 228 -30.93 -27.89 0.42
N TYR A 229 -29.73 -28.27 0.86
CA TYR A 229 -28.47 -27.80 0.26
C TYR A 229 -28.33 -28.13 -1.23
N GLU A 230 -28.84 -29.29 -1.69
CA GLU A 230 -28.77 -29.70 -3.09
C GLU A 230 -29.60 -28.77 -3.98
N LEU A 231 -30.81 -28.42 -3.52
CA LEU A 231 -31.69 -27.49 -4.21
C LEU A 231 -31.14 -26.06 -4.22
N LYS A 232 -30.40 -25.64 -3.20
CA LYS A 232 -29.76 -24.31 -3.14
C LYS A 232 -28.47 -24.18 -3.96
N THR A 233 -27.75 -25.27 -4.23
CA THR A 233 -26.38 -25.17 -4.83
C THR A 233 -26.17 -25.92 -6.14
N LYS A 234 -26.99 -26.95 -6.44
CA LYS A 234 -26.82 -27.80 -7.65
C LYS A 234 -28.06 -27.85 -8.53
N LYS A 235 -29.23 -27.54 -7.96
CA LYS A 235 -30.55 -27.60 -8.61
C LYS A 235 -31.33 -26.31 -8.41
N GLU A 236 -30.64 -25.18 -8.36
CA GLU A 236 -31.24 -23.83 -8.19
C GLU A 236 -32.35 -23.56 -9.23
N ASN A 237 -32.11 -23.93 -10.49
CA ASN A 237 -33.06 -23.79 -11.60
C ASN A 237 -34.34 -24.66 -11.45
N ALA A 238 -34.38 -25.59 -10.49
CA ALA A 238 -35.56 -26.37 -10.15
C ALA A 238 -36.37 -25.74 -8.99
N VAL A 239 -36.01 -24.55 -8.52
CA VAL A 239 -36.75 -23.80 -7.50
C VAL A 239 -37.12 -22.43 -8.05
N SER A 240 -38.40 -22.08 -7.94
CA SER A 240 -38.93 -20.79 -8.36
C SER A 240 -39.52 -20.03 -7.17
N VAL A 241 -39.52 -18.71 -7.22
CA VAL A 241 -40.15 -17.85 -6.21
C VAL A 241 -41.53 -17.44 -6.71
N LEU A 242 -42.57 -17.81 -5.97
CA LEU A 242 -43.95 -17.40 -6.24
C LEU A 242 -44.29 -16.17 -5.39
N ALA A 243 -44.46 -15.03 -6.05
CA ALA A 243 -44.79 -13.74 -5.45
C ALA A 243 -46.12 -13.20 -6.00
N PRO A 244 -47.14 -12.91 -5.17
CA PRO A 244 -47.23 -13.27 -3.74
C PRO A 244 -47.40 -14.78 -3.52
N ALA A 245 -47.08 -15.25 -2.31
CA ALA A 245 -47.31 -16.65 -1.90
C ALA A 245 -48.78 -17.08 -2.06
N ARG A 246 -49.03 -18.35 -2.41
CA ARG A 246 -50.39 -18.85 -2.62
C ARG A 246 -51.02 -19.30 -1.30
N ILE A 247 -51.43 -18.30 -0.51
CA ILE A 247 -51.98 -18.46 0.84
C ILE A 247 -53.23 -17.57 1.05
N PRO A 248 -54.14 -17.90 1.98
CA PRO A 248 -55.27 -17.04 2.32
C PRO A 248 -54.81 -15.66 2.82
N ALA A 249 -55.56 -14.60 2.51
CA ALA A 249 -55.21 -13.22 2.90
C ALA A 249 -54.96 -13.06 4.40
N ARG A 250 -55.81 -13.69 5.24
CA ARG A 250 -55.63 -13.73 6.70
C ARG A 250 -54.31 -14.39 7.12
N THR A 251 -53.92 -15.49 6.48
CA THR A 251 -52.64 -16.16 6.74
C THR A 251 -51.47 -15.27 6.34
N ALA A 252 -51.56 -14.54 5.22
CA ALA A 252 -50.54 -13.58 4.81
C ALA A 252 -50.40 -12.43 5.83
N GLU A 253 -51.52 -11.91 6.35
CA GLU A 253 -51.54 -10.88 7.40
C GLU A 253 -50.96 -11.40 8.73
N ASP A 254 -51.36 -12.60 9.18
CA ASP A 254 -50.84 -13.25 10.38
C ASP A 254 -49.32 -13.47 10.28
N VAL A 255 -48.81 -13.88 9.11
CA VAL A 255 -47.38 -14.07 8.84
C VAL A 255 -46.62 -12.74 8.82
N ARG A 256 -47.14 -11.69 8.16
CA ARG A 256 -46.49 -10.35 8.18
C ARG A 256 -46.42 -9.78 9.60
N LYS A 257 -47.50 -9.87 10.37
CA LYS A 257 -47.53 -9.42 11.78
C LYS A 257 -46.55 -10.22 12.65
N MET A 258 -46.39 -11.52 12.38
CA MET A 258 -45.39 -12.34 13.06
C MET A 258 -43.97 -11.91 12.67
N ALA A 259 -43.69 -11.70 11.38
CA ALA A 259 -42.40 -11.21 10.88
C ALA A 259 -42.04 -9.82 11.46
N GLN A 260 -43.00 -8.90 11.51
CA GLN A 260 -42.85 -7.57 12.12
C GLN A 260 -42.41 -7.68 13.58
N LYS A 261 -43.13 -8.49 14.36
CA LYS A 261 -42.78 -8.73 15.77
C LYS A 261 -41.41 -9.39 15.93
N ILE A 262 -40.98 -10.24 14.99
CA ILE A 262 -39.68 -10.93 15.05
C ILE A 262 -38.53 -9.96 14.84
N TYR A 263 -38.48 -9.19 13.75
CA TYR A 263 -37.32 -8.33 13.48
C TYR A 263 -37.21 -7.19 14.52
N GLN A 264 -38.34 -6.65 14.99
CA GLN A 264 -38.39 -5.68 16.09
C GLN A 264 -37.88 -6.28 17.42
N ALA A 265 -38.22 -7.55 17.74
CA ALA A 265 -37.77 -8.20 18.96
C ALA A 265 -36.28 -8.58 18.98
N LEU A 266 -35.63 -8.59 17.81
CA LEU A 266 -34.21 -8.90 17.61
C LEU A 266 -33.35 -7.67 17.26
N ASP A 267 -33.96 -6.48 17.21
CA ASP A 267 -33.34 -5.20 16.81
C ASP A 267 -32.60 -5.28 15.45
N CYS A 268 -33.19 -6.00 14.49
CA CYS A 268 -32.65 -6.06 13.13
C CYS A 268 -32.91 -4.75 12.38
N ARG A 269 -31.97 -4.33 11.53
CA ARG A 269 -31.94 -2.99 10.92
C ARG A 269 -31.72 -3.04 9.42
N ASP A 270 -32.30 -2.06 8.73
CA ASP A 270 -32.22 -1.77 7.29
C ASP A 270 -32.79 -2.86 6.36
N LEU A 271 -32.36 -4.13 6.50
CA LEU A 271 -32.87 -5.27 5.74
C LEU A 271 -32.80 -6.61 6.50
N GLY A 272 -33.53 -7.59 6.00
CA GLY A 272 -33.37 -8.99 6.37
C GLY A 272 -34.41 -9.90 5.72
N ARG A 273 -34.33 -11.19 6.02
CA ARG A 273 -35.24 -12.24 5.54
C ARG A 273 -35.64 -13.15 6.69
N ILE A 274 -36.94 -13.42 6.84
CA ILE A 274 -37.48 -14.33 7.85
C ILE A 274 -38.14 -15.52 7.15
N ASP A 275 -37.70 -16.73 7.49
CA ASP A 275 -38.17 -17.95 6.86
C ASP A 275 -39.15 -18.68 7.79
N PHE A 276 -40.26 -19.12 7.21
CA PHE A 276 -41.37 -19.77 7.90
C PHE A 276 -41.75 -21.08 7.23
N ARG A 277 -42.16 -22.06 8.04
CA ARG A 277 -42.88 -23.23 7.56
C ARG A 277 -44.38 -23.00 7.75
N LEU A 278 -45.13 -23.02 6.66
CA LEU A 278 -46.59 -23.08 6.71
C LEU A 278 -47.02 -24.54 6.72
N SER A 279 -47.56 -25.02 7.84
CA SER A 279 -48.03 -26.41 7.91
C SER A 279 -49.21 -26.69 6.97
N ASP A 280 -49.47 -27.97 6.66
CA ASP A 280 -50.65 -28.37 5.88
C ASP A 280 -51.98 -27.91 6.49
N ALA A 281 -52.02 -27.67 7.81
CA ALA A 281 -53.15 -27.10 8.52
C ALA A 281 -53.25 -25.55 8.42
N GLY A 282 -52.39 -24.91 7.63
CA GLY A 282 -52.37 -23.45 7.44
C GLY A 282 -51.78 -22.65 8.61
N VAL A 283 -51.03 -23.30 9.52
CA VAL A 283 -50.42 -22.65 10.68
C VAL A 283 -48.96 -22.29 10.38
N PRO A 284 -48.53 -21.02 10.51
CA PRO A 284 -47.15 -20.63 10.32
C PRO A 284 -46.30 -20.90 11.57
N TYR A 285 -45.07 -21.34 11.32
CA TYR A 285 -43.99 -21.60 12.27
C TYR A 285 -42.73 -20.89 11.81
N PHE A 286 -42.13 -20.06 12.67
CA PHE A 286 -40.81 -19.46 12.44
C PHE A 286 -39.73 -20.53 12.41
N LEU A 287 -38.86 -20.52 11.39
CA LEU A 287 -37.72 -21.41 11.25
C LEU A 287 -36.40 -20.72 11.58
N GLU A 288 -36.10 -19.61 10.89
CA GLU A 288 -34.87 -18.83 11.02
C GLU A 288 -35.07 -17.40 10.50
N ILE A 289 -34.14 -16.52 10.84
CA ILE A 289 -34.01 -15.15 10.31
C ILE A 289 -32.57 -14.97 9.87
N ASN A 290 -32.38 -14.36 8.70
CA ASN A 290 -31.09 -13.89 8.23
C ASN A 290 -31.13 -12.36 8.16
N ALA A 291 -30.28 -11.71 8.96
CA ALA A 291 -30.14 -10.25 9.04
C ALA A 291 -28.99 -9.69 8.18
N LEU A 292 -28.29 -10.56 7.44
CA LEU A 292 -27.33 -10.27 6.37
C LEU A 292 -27.64 -11.17 5.14
N PRO A 293 -28.84 -11.08 4.53
CA PRO A 293 -29.22 -11.96 3.43
C PRO A 293 -28.44 -11.64 2.15
N SER A 294 -28.16 -12.66 1.34
CA SER A 294 -27.66 -12.45 -0.03
C SER A 294 -28.61 -11.55 -0.83
N LEU A 295 -28.01 -10.62 -1.57
CA LEU A 295 -28.68 -9.66 -2.45
C LEU A 295 -28.48 -10.00 -3.94
N GLU A 296 -28.21 -11.28 -4.26
CA GLU A 296 -28.10 -11.78 -5.63
C GLU A 296 -29.34 -11.44 -6.48
N PRO A 297 -29.16 -10.90 -7.71
CA PRO A 297 -30.28 -10.57 -8.60
C PRO A 297 -31.22 -11.77 -8.84
N GLY A 298 -32.50 -11.60 -8.50
CA GLY A 298 -33.50 -12.68 -8.55
C GLY A 298 -33.78 -13.36 -7.21
N ALA A 299 -33.03 -13.05 -6.15
CA ALA A 299 -33.36 -13.46 -4.79
C ALA A 299 -34.78 -13.01 -4.38
N GLY A 300 -35.43 -13.79 -3.52
CA GLY A 300 -36.85 -13.58 -3.13
C GLY A 300 -37.17 -12.20 -2.51
N ILE A 301 -36.16 -11.48 -2.03
CA ILE A 301 -36.30 -10.07 -1.61
C ILE A 301 -36.76 -9.17 -2.75
N TYR A 302 -36.25 -9.35 -3.97
CA TYR A 302 -36.65 -8.56 -5.13
C TYR A 302 -38.05 -8.94 -5.61
N ALA A 303 -38.37 -10.24 -5.70
CA ALA A 303 -39.70 -10.71 -6.09
C ALA A 303 -40.80 -10.24 -5.11
N SER A 304 -40.46 -10.12 -3.82
CA SER A 304 -41.34 -9.52 -2.81
C SER A 304 -41.47 -8.00 -2.99
N ALA A 305 -40.33 -7.30 -3.14
CA ALA A 305 -40.28 -5.84 -3.24
C ALA A 305 -40.89 -5.27 -4.53
N GLU A 306 -40.90 -6.02 -5.63
CA GLU A 306 -41.59 -5.62 -6.87
C GLU A 306 -43.11 -5.46 -6.68
N LEU A 307 -43.72 -6.18 -5.74
CA LEU A 307 -45.15 -6.01 -5.39
C LEU A 307 -45.42 -4.67 -4.70
N ASP A 308 -44.39 -4.09 -4.07
CA ASP A 308 -44.38 -2.75 -3.48
C ASP A 308 -43.73 -1.71 -4.44
N GLY A 309 -43.52 -2.07 -5.71
CA GLY A 309 -43.00 -1.19 -6.78
C GLY A 309 -41.48 -0.99 -6.81
N LEU A 310 -40.72 -1.81 -6.07
CA LEU A 310 -39.27 -1.65 -5.89
C LEU A 310 -38.48 -2.75 -6.62
N HIS A 311 -37.90 -2.40 -7.76
CA HIS A 311 -36.86 -3.20 -8.42
C HIS A 311 -35.49 -3.04 -7.72
N LEU A 312 -34.45 -3.71 -8.23
CA LEU A 312 -33.06 -3.70 -7.72
C LEU A 312 -32.62 -2.35 -7.15
N ASP A 313 -32.59 -1.29 -7.97
CA ASP A 313 -32.12 0.04 -7.55
C ASP A 313 -32.98 0.65 -6.42
N GLY A 314 -34.28 0.35 -6.39
CA GLY A 314 -35.19 0.77 -5.33
C GLY A 314 -34.92 0.07 -4.00
N VAL A 315 -34.64 -1.23 -4.04
CA VAL A 315 -34.22 -2.03 -2.87
C VAL A 315 -32.89 -1.52 -2.30
N ILE A 316 -31.88 -1.36 -3.17
CA ILE A 316 -30.56 -0.84 -2.76
C ILE A 316 -30.65 0.58 -2.20
N ASN A 317 -31.46 1.45 -2.82
CA ASN A 317 -31.72 2.78 -2.27
C ASN A 317 -32.42 2.72 -0.91
N SER A 318 -33.43 1.85 -0.72
CA SER A 318 -34.13 1.69 0.57
C SER A 318 -33.16 1.35 1.71
N ILE A 319 -32.26 0.38 1.49
CA ILE A 319 -31.20 -0.01 2.43
C ILE A 319 -30.31 1.20 2.78
N ILE A 320 -29.86 1.93 1.77
CA ILE A 320 -28.97 3.09 1.94
C ILE A 320 -29.67 4.24 2.67
N GLN A 321 -30.93 4.53 2.35
CA GLN A 321 -31.71 5.58 3.02
C GLN A 321 -32.00 5.23 4.48
N SER A 322 -32.28 3.95 4.80
CA SER A 322 -32.45 3.48 6.17
C SER A 322 -31.21 3.76 7.01
N ALA A 323 -30.04 3.31 6.53
CA ALA A 323 -28.77 3.54 7.21
C ALA A 323 -28.41 5.03 7.30
N ALA A 324 -28.58 5.80 6.22
CA ALA A 324 -28.31 7.23 6.19
C ALA A 324 -29.19 8.01 7.19
N LYS A 325 -30.48 7.67 7.29
CA LYS A 325 -31.41 8.22 8.29
C LYS A 325 -30.98 7.86 9.70
N ARG A 326 -30.62 6.59 9.95
CA ARG A 326 -30.16 6.06 11.25
C ARG A 326 -28.91 6.78 11.76
N TYR A 327 -27.89 6.95 10.92
CA TYR A 327 -26.65 7.68 11.26
C TYR A 327 -26.71 9.19 11.04
N LYS A 328 -27.87 9.74 10.64
CA LYS A 328 -28.09 11.19 10.36
C LYS A 328 -27.10 11.75 9.33
N ILE A 329 -26.72 10.93 8.34
CA ILE A 329 -25.84 11.33 7.25
C ILE A 329 -26.59 12.36 6.40
N LYS A 330 -26.11 13.61 6.42
CA LYS A 330 -26.64 14.66 5.55
C LYS A 330 -26.23 14.35 4.12
N ASP A 331 -27.18 14.36 3.19
CA ASP A 331 -26.88 14.16 1.77
C ASP A 331 -25.93 15.26 1.27
N SER A 332 -24.67 14.89 1.14
CA SER A 332 -23.58 15.74 0.67
C SER A 332 -23.42 15.62 -0.85
N SER A 333 -24.54 15.62 -1.58
CA SER A 333 -24.70 15.59 -3.04
C SER A 333 -24.14 16.82 -3.77
N ARG A 334 -22.93 17.25 -3.37
CA ARG A 334 -22.07 18.25 -4.01
C ARG A 334 -20.57 18.07 -3.73
N ARG A 335 -20.12 17.01 -3.03
CA ARG A 335 -18.71 16.59 -3.05
C ARG A 335 -18.47 15.55 -4.14
N GLN A 336 -18.44 16.01 -5.39
CA GLN A 336 -18.06 15.20 -6.55
C GLN A 336 -16.69 14.52 -6.30
N GLY A 337 -16.62 13.20 -6.52
CA GLY A 337 -15.35 12.49 -6.60
C GLY A 337 -14.54 13.04 -7.76
N LYS A 338 -13.30 13.47 -7.51
CA LYS A 338 -12.45 14.04 -8.56
C LYS A 338 -11.96 12.92 -9.49
N PRO A 339 -12.09 13.06 -10.82
CA PRO A 339 -11.34 12.22 -11.77
C PRO A 339 -9.84 12.52 -11.69
N ALA A 340 -9.02 11.72 -12.38
CA ALA A 340 -7.57 11.93 -12.48
C ALA A 340 -7.24 13.38 -12.87
N ARG A 341 -6.62 14.11 -11.94
CA ARG A 341 -6.68 15.57 -11.90
C ARG A 341 -5.57 16.19 -12.75
N LYS A 342 -5.85 16.49 -14.02
CA LYS A 342 -4.85 17.02 -14.97
C LYS A 342 -4.22 18.38 -14.61
N THR A 343 -4.81 19.17 -13.71
CA THR A 343 -4.38 20.56 -13.37
C THR A 343 -4.67 20.99 -11.91
N GLY A 344 -4.43 20.12 -10.91
CA GLY A 344 -4.62 20.47 -9.49
C GLY A 344 -3.32 20.59 -8.68
N PRO A 345 -3.38 21.08 -7.42
CA PRO A 345 -2.32 20.86 -6.44
C PRO A 345 -1.99 19.36 -6.36
N LEU A 346 -0.69 19.04 -6.37
CA LEU A 346 -0.18 17.70 -6.11
C LEU A 346 -0.29 17.38 -4.62
N ARG A 347 -0.51 16.12 -4.27
CA ARG A 347 -0.33 15.61 -2.90
C ARG A 347 1.12 15.19 -2.72
N VAL A 348 1.87 16.04 -2.03
CA VAL A 348 3.28 15.84 -1.71
C VAL A 348 3.36 15.20 -0.33
N GLY A 349 3.72 13.92 -0.29
CA GLY A 349 4.12 13.28 0.96
C GLY A 349 5.44 13.89 1.42
N PHE A 350 5.55 14.31 2.67
CA PHE A 350 6.76 14.89 3.23
C PHE A 350 7.35 13.92 4.24
N THR A 351 8.39 13.20 3.83
CA THR A 351 9.01 12.15 4.66
C THR A 351 10.22 12.68 5.43
N TYR A 352 10.20 12.51 6.76
CA TYR A 352 11.21 13.08 7.67
C TYR A 352 11.42 12.23 8.92
N ASN A 353 12.50 12.50 9.66
CA ASN A 353 12.70 12.05 11.04
C ASN A 353 12.79 13.29 11.95
N VAL A 354 11.96 13.37 13.01
CA VAL A 354 11.92 14.55 13.90
C VAL A 354 12.80 14.38 15.13
N LYS A 355 13.61 15.41 15.40
CA LYS A 355 14.47 15.53 16.58
C LYS A 355 13.63 15.81 17.84
N ARG A 356 13.72 14.91 18.82
CA ARG A 356 13.02 14.93 20.12
C ARG A 356 13.99 15.13 21.28
N VAL A 357 15.22 14.61 21.16
CA VAL A 357 16.31 14.77 22.13
C VAL A 357 17.14 16.01 21.78
N LYS A 358 17.42 16.86 22.77
CA LYS A 358 18.42 17.93 22.63
C LYS A 358 19.81 17.35 22.90
N PRO A 359 20.78 17.46 21.96
CA PRO A 359 22.17 17.12 22.25
C PRO A 359 22.67 17.94 23.44
N SER A 360 23.35 17.31 24.39
CA SER A 360 24.01 18.02 25.49
C SER A 360 25.53 18.00 25.31
N ALA A 361 26.16 19.17 25.46
CA ALA A 361 27.61 19.35 25.37
C ALA A 361 28.30 19.28 26.74
N HIS A 362 27.58 18.90 27.80
CA HIS A 362 28.02 19.00 29.20
C HIS A 362 27.87 17.66 29.94
N GLY A 363 28.75 16.71 29.61
CA GLY A 363 28.85 15.40 30.25
C GLY A 363 29.92 14.53 29.55
N GLU A 364 30.40 13.48 30.22
CA GLU A 364 31.46 12.60 29.69
C GLU A 364 31.01 11.74 28.48
N ALA A 365 29.70 11.73 28.16
CA ALA A 365 29.15 11.15 26.95
C ALA A 365 28.31 12.18 26.19
N VAL A 366 28.78 12.59 25.01
CA VAL A 366 27.99 13.40 24.07
C VAL A 366 26.95 12.50 23.41
N GLU A 367 25.68 12.70 23.76
CA GLU A 367 24.54 12.04 23.13
C GLU A 367 24.22 12.71 21.78
N ASP A 368 24.72 12.09 20.70
CA ASP A 368 24.61 12.55 19.31
C ASP A 368 23.68 11.66 18.46
N SER A 369 22.92 10.76 19.09
CA SER A 369 22.03 9.78 18.45
C SER A 369 21.14 10.41 17.36
N GLU A 370 20.37 11.44 17.74
CA GLU A 370 19.44 12.16 16.87
C GLU A 370 20.07 13.37 16.14
N ALA A 371 21.40 13.54 16.13
CA ALA A 371 22.04 14.74 15.59
C ALA A 371 21.63 15.08 14.14
N GLU A 372 21.35 14.06 13.33
CA GLU A 372 20.94 14.15 11.93
C GLU A 372 19.44 14.44 11.74
N TYR A 373 18.60 14.25 12.75
CA TYR A 373 17.15 14.50 12.62
C TYR A 373 16.80 15.99 12.61
N ASP A 374 15.70 16.35 11.96
CA ASP A 374 15.32 17.75 11.78
C ASP A 374 14.48 18.32 12.94
N SER A 375 14.65 19.62 13.20
CA SER A 375 13.87 20.31 14.22
C SER A 375 12.42 20.54 13.75
N PRO A 376 11.42 20.60 14.65
CA PRO A 376 10.04 20.96 14.28
C PRO A 376 9.93 22.26 13.48
N ASN A 377 10.81 23.25 13.75
CA ASN A 377 10.87 24.50 13.00
C ASN A 377 11.36 24.29 11.56
N THR A 378 12.35 23.42 11.36
CA THR A 378 12.83 23.04 10.02
C THR A 378 11.73 22.33 9.23
N LEU A 379 11.04 21.38 9.86
CA LEU A 379 9.93 20.65 9.24
C LEU A 379 8.78 21.59 8.85
N GLN A 380 8.42 22.54 9.73
CA GLN A 380 7.40 23.55 9.43
C GLN A 380 7.81 24.45 8.25
N ALA A 381 9.07 24.90 8.20
CA ALA A 381 9.55 25.75 7.11
C ALA A 381 9.49 25.03 5.74
N ILE A 382 9.86 23.74 5.68
CA ILE A 382 9.76 22.94 4.46
C ILE A 382 8.29 22.72 4.06
N ARG A 383 7.43 22.38 5.03
CA ARG A 383 5.97 22.24 4.84
C ARG A 383 5.36 23.51 4.24
N GLU A 384 5.66 24.68 4.80
CA GLU A 384 5.21 25.98 4.30
C GLU A 384 5.77 26.30 2.91
N ALA A 385 7.05 26.01 2.65
CA ALA A 385 7.66 26.22 1.36
C ALA A 385 6.99 25.37 0.26
N ILE A 386 6.76 24.08 0.50
CA ILE A 386 6.03 23.20 -0.44
C ILE A 386 4.59 23.69 -0.65
N ALA A 387 3.86 24.01 0.44
CA ALA A 387 2.49 24.52 0.36
C ALA A 387 2.40 25.83 -0.44
N SER A 388 3.40 26.72 -0.31
CA SER A 388 3.48 27.99 -1.05
C SER A 388 3.68 27.84 -2.57
N TRP A 389 4.01 26.64 -3.06
CA TRP A 389 3.99 26.29 -4.49
C TRP A 389 2.61 25.82 -4.97
N GLY A 390 1.58 25.90 -4.10
CA GLY A 390 0.22 25.49 -4.40
C GLY A 390 0.09 23.97 -4.43
N HIS A 391 0.65 23.29 -3.44
CA HIS A 391 0.58 21.84 -3.27
C HIS A 391 0.01 21.48 -1.89
N GLU A 392 -0.60 20.30 -1.80
CA GLU A 392 -1.10 19.72 -0.56
C GLU A 392 0.05 18.94 0.09
N VAL A 393 0.36 19.20 1.35
CA VAL A 393 1.45 18.53 2.07
C VAL A 393 0.86 17.52 3.04
N ILE A 394 1.33 16.28 2.99
CA ILE A 394 0.92 15.20 3.88
C ILE A 394 2.16 14.76 4.65
N ASP A 395 2.15 14.93 5.97
CA ASP A 395 3.28 14.59 6.83
C ASP A 395 3.43 13.08 7.01
N LEU A 396 4.65 12.57 6.85
CA LEU A 396 4.97 11.14 6.81
C LEU A 396 6.24 10.86 7.62
N GLU A 397 6.15 10.83 8.94
CA GLU A 397 7.33 10.52 9.76
C GLU A 397 7.85 9.11 9.45
N ALA A 398 9.16 8.98 9.26
CA ALA A 398 9.84 7.73 8.91
C ALA A 398 10.04 6.82 10.12
N THR A 399 8.91 6.28 10.60
CA THR A 399 8.79 5.31 11.68
C THR A 399 8.66 3.87 11.12
N ALA A 400 8.43 2.88 11.99
CA ALA A 400 8.25 1.49 11.58
C ALA A 400 6.94 1.27 10.79
N GLU A 401 5.98 2.18 10.95
CA GLU A 401 4.65 2.21 10.35
C GLU A 401 4.65 2.84 8.94
N LEU A 402 5.72 3.56 8.58
CA LEU A 402 5.84 4.24 7.28
C LEU A 402 5.57 3.33 6.06
N PRO A 403 5.98 2.04 5.99
CA PRO A 403 5.63 1.17 4.86
C PRO A 403 4.11 1.03 4.67
N THR A 404 3.38 0.89 5.78
CA THR A 404 1.91 0.81 5.76
C THR A 404 1.31 2.14 5.32
N VAL A 405 1.74 3.26 5.93
CA VAL A 405 1.22 4.61 5.61
C VAL A 405 1.50 4.98 4.14
N LEU A 406 2.68 4.68 3.59
CA LEU A 406 3.01 4.93 2.19
C LEU A 406 2.14 4.11 1.22
N SER A 407 1.72 2.91 1.61
CA SER A 407 0.86 2.05 0.77
C SER A 407 -0.61 2.43 0.78
N SER A 408 -1.10 3.08 1.85
CA SER A 408 -2.50 3.49 2.01
C SER A 408 -2.74 4.96 1.66
N THR A 409 -1.73 5.81 1.82
CA THR A 409 -1.83 7.26 1.52
C THR A 409 -1.73 7.51 0.02
N PRO A 410 -2.72 8.17 -0.61
CA PRO A 410 -2.71 8.38 -2.05
C PRO A 410 -1.82 9.58 -2.42
N LEU A 411 -0.53 9.33 -2.62
CA LEU A 411 0.51 10.32 -2.91
C LEU A 411 0.73 10.51 -4.42
N ASP A 412 1.01 11.75 -4.83
CA ASP A 412 1.42 12.06 -6.21
C ASP A 412 2.95 12.04 -6.33
N ILE A 413 3.65 12.70 -5.39
CA ILE A 413 5.10 12.65 -5.22
C ILE A 413 5.46 12.62 -3.73
N VAL A 414 6.72 12.31 -3.41
CA VAL A 414 7.28 12.49 -2.05
C VAL A 414 8.47 13.46 -2.05
N PHE A 415 8.43 14.45 -1.16
CA PHE A 415 9.59 15.25 -0.79
C PHE A 415 10.29 14.55 0.38
N ASN A 416 11.47 13.97 0.15
CA ASN A 416 12.19 13.18 1.14
C ASN A 416 13.35 13.94 1.79
N ILE A 417 13.34 13.97 3.13
CA ILE A 417 14.48 14.32 4.00
C ILE A 417 14.71 13.26 5.09
N ALA A 418 14.10 12.08 4.98
CA ALA A 418 14.20 11.05 6.00
C ALA A 418 15.57 10.35 5.99
N GLU A 419 16.27 10.44 7.12
CA GLU A 419 17.53 9.76 7.46
C GLU A 419 17.34 8.24 7.63
N GLY A 420 16.10 7.79 7.89
CA GLY A 420 15.78 6.39 8.18
C GLY A 420 16.11 6.00 9.62
N PHE A 421 15.98 4.71 9.95
CA PHE A 421 15.96 4.28 11.35
C PHE A 421 17.29 3.73 11.86
N LYS A 422 17.85 2.70 11.19
CA LYS A 422 19.04 1.97 11.64
C LYS A 422 19.82 1.35 10.47
N GLY A 423 21.11 1.11 10.69
CA GLY A 423 21.99 0.38 9.78
C GLY A 423 22.75 1.27 8.79
N ARG A 424 23.75 0.70 8.12
CA ARG A 424 24.70 1.44 7.27
C ARG A 424 24.10 2.08 6.00
N ASN A 425 22.87 1.68 5.63
CA ASN A 425 22.14 2.18 4.46
C ASN A 425 20.85 2.91 4.91
N ARG A 426 20.81 3.53 6.09
CA ARG A 426 19.59 4.11 6.69
C ARG A 426 18.87 5.10 5.75
N GLU A 427 19.60 6.03 5.14
CA GLU A 427 19.08 7.04 4.21
C GLU A 427 18.39 6.42 2.99
N SER A 428 18.78 5.19 2.60
CA SER A 428 18.22 4.50 1.44
C SER A 428 16.86 3.86 1.71
N GLN A 429 16.41 3.77 2.97
CA GLN A 429 15.23 3.01 3.36
C GLN A 429 13.94 3.58 2.76
N VAL A 430 13.74 4.88 2.89
CA VAL A 430 12.53 5.55 2.39
C VAL A 430 12.50 5.57 0.86
N PRO A 431 13.55 6.04 0.15
CA PRO A 431 13.70 5.88 -1.30
C PRO A 431 13.45 4.47 -1.84
N ALA A 432 13.95 3.42 -1.18
CA ALA A 432 13.76 2.04 -1.65
C ALA A 432 12.28 1.60 -1.58
N MET A 433 11.56 2.01 -0.54
CA MET A 433 10.11 1.77 -0.45
C MET A 433 9.34 2.54 -1.53
N LEU A 434 9.75 3.78 -1.82
CA LEU A 434 9.11 4.61 -2.84
C LEU A 434 9.32 4.06 -4.25
N GLU A 435 10.50 3.50 -4.56
CA GLU A 435 10.74 2.78 -5.82
C GLU A 435 9.91 1.50 -5.92
N LEU A 436 9.80 0.72 -4.83
CA LEU A 436 8.96 -0.49 -4.79
C LEU A 436 7.47 -0.18 -5.03
N LEU A 437 6.99 0.98 -4.56
CA LEU A 437 5.60 1.44 -4.73
C LEU A 437 5.38 2.23 -6.04
N ASP A 438 6.41 2.39 -6.88
CA ASP A 438 6.40 3.26 -8.08
C ASP A 438 5.91 4.69 -7.73
N ILE A 439 6.37 5.27 -6.62
CA ILE A 439 6.05 6.64 -6.21
C ILE A 439 7.25 7.54 -6.55
N PRO A 440 7.12 8.57 -7.40
CA PRO A 440 8.20 9.51 -7.68
C PRO A 440 8.55 10.36 -6.46
N TYR A 441 9.85 10.57 -6.19
CA TYR A 441 10.31 11.29 -5.00
C TYR A 441 11.52 12.18 -5.28
N THR A 442 11.80 13.15 -4.40
CA THR A 442 12.95 14.06 -4.49
C THR A 442 14.23 13.44 -3.94
N GLY A 443 15.38 13.90 -4.45
CA GLY A 443 16.69 13.45 -3.99
C GLY A 443 17.17 12.18 -4.71
N SER A 444 18.34 11.70 -4.29
CA SER A 444 19.06 10.60 -4.95
C SER A 444 18.44 9.21 -4.73
N ASP A 445 18.83 8.23 -5.54
CA ASP A 445 18.32 6.86 -5.46
C ASP A 445 18.94 6.05 -4.29
N PRO A 446 18.37 4.87 -3.94
CA PRO A 446 18.83 4.11 -2.78
C PRO A 446 20.29 3.66 -2.89
N ALA A 447 20.77 3.37 -4.11
CA ALA A 447 22.15 2.98 -4.36
C ALA A 447 23.10 4.16 -4.10
N THR A 448 22.77 5.34 -4.63
CA THR A 448 23.52 6.57 -4.47
C THR A 448 23.61 7.00 -3.00
N LEU A 449 22.49 6.98 -2.26
CA LEU A 449 22.45 7.30 -0.84
C LEU A 449 23.34 6.33 -0.03
N SER A 450 23.21 5.02 -0.27
CA SER A 450 24.05 4.00 0.37
C SER A 450 25.55 4.16 0.05
N ILE A 451 25.89 4.60 -1.16
CA ILE A 451 27.27 4.82 -1.61
C ILE A 451 27.85 6.11 -1.03
N ALA A 452 27.08 7.20 -0.98
CA ALA A 452 27.55 8.50 -0.53
C ALA A 452 27.80 8.54 0.99
N LEU A 453 26.90 7.91 1.77
CA LEU A 453 27.06 7.77 3.21
C LEU A 453 28.31 6.96 3.58
N ASP A 454 28.63 5.90 2.83
CA ASP A 454 29.89 5.16 2.95
C ASP A 454 31.04 5.95 2.29
N LYS A 455 31.70 6.81 3.08
CA LYS A 455 32.77 7.69 2.60
C LYS A 455 33.91 6.93 1.91
N ALA A 456 34.17 5.68 2.29
CA ALA A 456 35.24 4.88 1.68
C ALA A 456 34.83 4.35 0.29
N LEU A 457 33.56 3.97 0.09
CA LEU A 457 33.03 3.62 -1.23
C LEU A 457 32.92 4.86 -2.12
N ALA A 458 32.37 5.97 -1.61
CA ALA A 458 32.29 7.23 -2.33
C ALA A 458 33.66 7.67 -2.87
N LYS A 459 34.71 7.63 -2.03
CA LYS A 459 36.07 7.99 -2.43
C LYS A 459 36.67 7.08 -3.49
N LYS A 460 36.39 5.77 -3.48
CA LYS A 460 36.85 4.86 -4.55
C LYS A 460 36.28 5.28 -5.91
N ILE A 461 34.98 5.55 -5.96
CA ILE A 461 34.27 5.95 -7.18
C ILE A 461 34.74 7.33 -7.67
N VAL A 462 34.83 8.31 -6.77
CA VAL A 462 35.30 9.67 -7.08
C VAL A 462 36.76 9.69 -7.54
N ARG A 463 37.63 8.88 -6.92
CA ARG A 463 39.04 8.70 -7.33
C ARG A 463 39.15 8.02 -8.70
N GLN A 464 38.29 7.05 -9.01
CA GLN A 464 38.22 6.43 -10.33
C GLN A 464 37.76 7.42 -11.42
N ALA A 465 36.93 8.40 -11.07
CA ALA A 465 36.53 9.51 -11.94
C ALA A 465 37.60 10.63 -12.07
N GLY A 466 38.82 10.42 -11.53
CA GLY A 466 39.96 11.32 -11.69
C GLY A 466 39.98 12.52 -10.75
N ILE A 467 39.08 12.59 -9.77
CA ILE A 467 39.09 13.63 -8.73
C ILE A 467 39.98 13.16 -7.57
N LEU A 468 40.83 14.05 -7.04
CA LEU A 468 41.70 13.68 -5.92
C LEU A 468 40.87 13.42 -4.65
N THR A 469 41.26 12.38 -3.91
CA THR A 469 40.84 12.14 -2.53
C THR A 469 42.10 12.02 -1.68
N PRO A 470 42.06 12.34 -0.38
CA PRO A 470 43.16 11.97 0.53
C PRO A 470 43.41 10.46 0.43
N ASN A 471 44.63 9.98 0.66
CA ASN A 471 44.82 8.53 0.83
C ASN A 471 44.11 8.11 2.13
N PHE A 472 43.49 6.92 2.09
CA PHE A 472 42.63 6.46 3.17
C PHE A 472 42.71 4.94 3.38
N GLN A 473 42.40 4.52 4.60
CA GLN A 473 42.34 3.13 5.03
C GLN A 473 41.16 2.91 5.97
N LEU A 474 40.53 1.74 5.91
CA LEU A 474 39.58 1.29 6.92
C LEU A 474 40.30 0.41 7.96
N MET A 475 39.97 0.60 9.24
CA MET A 475 40.33 -0.30 10.33
C MET A 475 39.06 -0.68 11.09
N ALA A 476 38.81 -1.98 11.27
CA ALA A 476 37.66 -2.48 12.00
C ALA A 476 37.95 -2.65 13.50
N THR A 477 39.22 -2.88 13.86
CA THR A 477 39.62 -3.21 15.25
C THR A 477 40.73 -2.32 15.81
N GLY A 478 41.45 -1.58 14.97
CA GLY A 478 42.65 -0.83 15.37
C GLY A 478 43.87 -1.73 15.61
N LYS A 479 43.81 -3.01 15.23
CA LYS A 479 44.94 -3.97 15.24
C LYS A 479 45.54 -4.18 13.86
N GLU A 480 44.86 -3.72 12.82
CA GLU A 480 45.31 -3.79 11.43
C GLU A 480 46.64 -3.03 11.24
N ARG A 481 47.44 -3.46 10.27
CA ARG A 481 48.68 -2.77 9.92
C ARG A 481 48.35 -1.44 9.22
N LEU A 482 48.96 -0.34 9.65
CA LEU A 482 48.87 0.93 8.94
C LEU A 482 49.56 0.81 7.56
N ASN A 483 48.89 1.29 6.51
CA ASN A 483 49.41 1.25 5.16
C ASN A 483 50.70 2.09 5.04
N LYS A 484 51.70 1.59 4.31
CA LYS A 484 52.99 2.27 4.09
C LYS A 484 52.85 3.57 3.28
N GLU A 485 51.73 3.76 2.59
CA GLU A 485 51.41 5.01 1.87
C GLU A 485 51.22 6.20 2.83
N PHE A 486 50.86 5.97 4.10
CA PHE A 486 50.85 7.00 5.13
C PHE A 486 52.28 7.32 5.57
N THR A 487 52.90 8.25 4.86
CA THR A 487 54.31 8.63 5.03
C THR A 487 54.54 9.74 6.07
N SER A 488 53.47 10.40 6.55
CA SER A 488 53.55 11.47 7.55
C SER A 488 52.25 11.63 8.34
N PHE A 489 52.38 12.28 9.51
CA PHE A 489 51.27 12.71 10.37
C PHE A 489 51.12 14.25 10.29
N PRO A 490 49.93 14.82 10.56
CA PRO A 490 48.76 14.17 11.14
C PRO A 490 47.90 13.39 10.16
N LEU A 491 47.16 12.42 10.71
CA LEU A 491 46.10 11.67 10.04
C LEU A 491 44.78 11.98 10.75
N ILE A 492 43.65 11.94 10.04
CA ILE A 492 42.32 12.11 10.62
C ILE A 492 41.58 10.78 10.69
N VAL A 493 40.96 10.48 11.83
CA VAL A 493 40.18 9.26 12.08
C VAL A 493 38.72 9.62 12.33
N LYS A 494 37.80 9.07 11.55
CA LYS A 494 36.35 9.37 11.62
C LYS A 494 35.46 8.15 11.34
N PRO A 495 34.18 8.15 11.77
CA PRO A 495 33.23 7.11 11.37
C PRO A 495 33.01 7.08 9.84
N VAL A 496 32.97 5.88 9.27
CA VAL A 496 32.82 5.71 7.81
C VAL A 496 31.43 6.11 7.31
N ALA A 497 30.36 5.78 8.06
CA ALA A 497 28.96 5.84 7.63
C ALA A 497 28.06 6.71 8.54
N GLU A 498 28.58 7.85 9.00
CA GLU A 498 27.84 8.87 9.76
C GLU A 498 27.94 10.26 9.11
N GLY A 499 26.86 11.03 9.12
CA GLY A 499 26.79 12.42 8.69
C GLY A 499 27.06 13.42 9.82
N SER A 500 26.76 14.70 9.56
CA SER A 500 26.74 15.81 10.54
C SER A 500 27.99 15.97 11.44
N SER A 501 29.16 15.51 10.96
CA SER A 501 30.41 15.44 11.74
C SER A 501 30.34 14.59 13.02
N LYS A 502 29.37 13.66 13.13
CA LYS A 502 29.28 12.68 14.22
C LYS A 502 30.62 11.97 14.42
N GLY A 503 31.08 11.87 15.68
CA GLY A 503 32.37 11.28 16.02
C GLY A 503 33.62 12.03 15.53
N VAL A 504 33.49 13.20 14.91
CA VAL A 504 34.61 14.07 14.56
C VAL A 504 34.75 15.18 15.61
N VAL A 505 35.84 15.13 16.35
CA VAL A 505 36.23 16.04 17.44
C VAL A 505 37.73 16.34 17.34
N THR A 506 38.29 17.25 18.14
CA THR A 506 39.72 17.63 18.03
C THR A 506 40.67 16.42 18.10
N LYS A 507 40.39 15.43 18.97
CA LYS A 507 41.18 14.18 19.05
C LYS A 507 41.14 13.31 17.78
N SER A 508 40.19 13.53 16.88
CA SER A 508 40.14 12.84 15.58
C SER A 508 41.34 13.16 14.70
N VAL A 509 42.02 14.29 14.91
CA VAL A 509 43.32 14.59 14.27
C VAL A 509 44.43 14.00 15.14
N CYS A 510 44.98 12.88 14.69
CA CYS A 510 46.02 12.15 15.39
C CYS A 510 47.41 12.55 14.86
N HIS A 511 48.35 12.81 15.76
CA HIS A 511 49.74 13.17 15.45
C HIS A 511 50.71 11.97 15.59
N SER A 512 50.25 10.83 16.11
CA SER A 512 51.01 9.58 16.20
C SER A 512 50.15 8.35 15.92
N GLU A 513 50.79 7.21 15.64
CA GLU A 513 50.09 5.92 15.44
C GLU A 513 49.42 5.43 16.74
N ALA A 514 49.94 5.81 17.91
CA ALA A 514 49.36 5.46 19.19
C ALA A 514 47.98 6.14 19.39
N GLU A 515 47.92 7.46 19.18
CA GLU A 515 46.68 8.24 19.19
C GLU A 515 45.67 7.69 18.18
N LEU A 516 46.12 7.40 16.94
CA LEU A 516 45.28 6.83 15.90
C LEU A 516 44.63 5.51 16.35
N ARG A 517 45.41 4.59 16.93
CA ARG A 517 44.89 3.29 17.41
C ARG A 517 43.98 3.43 18.62
N GLU A 518 44.11 4.49 19.42
CA GLU A 518 43.15 4.83 20.47
C GLU A 518 41.81 5.27 19.88
N VAL A 519 41.81 6.30 19.02
CA VAL A 519 40.59 6.84 18.40
C VAL A 519 39.87 5.81 17.53
N VAL A 520 40.59 4.93 16.83
CA VAL A 520 39.97 3.80 16.09
C VAL A 520 39.21 2.86 17.03
N ARG A 521 39.75 2.54 18.21
CA ARG A 521 39.06 1.67 19.19
C ARG A 521 37.81 2.35 19.77
N GLU A 522 37.89 3.66 20.05
CA GLU A 522 36.73 4.43 20.50
C GLU A 522 35.62 4.45 19.44
N ILE A 523 35.96 4.71 18.16
CA ILE A 523 34.98 4.74 17.07
C ILE A 523 34.35 3.36 16.86
N ALA A 524 35.16 2.30 16.81
CA ALA A 524 34.66 0.94 16.66
C ALA A 524 33.75 0.53 17.83
N SER A 525 34.08 0.94 19.06
CA SER A 525 33.26 0.66 20.25
C SER A 525 31.97 1.48 20.32
N LYS A 526 32.02 2.80 20.04
CA LYS A 526 30.83 3.68 20.12
C LYS A 526 29.87 3.47 18.94
N TYR A 527 30.38 3.43 17.71
CA TYR A 527 29.56 3.45 16.50
C TYR A 527 29.38 2.07 15.85
N GLN A 528 29.99 1.01 16.40
CA GLN A 528 29.87 -0.39 15.95
C GLN A 528 30.14 -0.55 14.43
N GLN A 529 31.11 0.21 13.91
CA GLN A 529 31.48 0.26 12.50
C GLN A 529 32.99 0.50 12.33
N PRO A 530 33.58 0.21 11.16
CA PRO A 530 34.97 0.53 10.87
C PRO A 530 35.27 2.03 10.96
N ALA A 531 36.44 2.37 11.49
CA ALA A 531 36.98 3.72 11.42
C ALA A 531 37.65 3.95 10.06
N LEU A 532 37.45 5.15 9.50
CA LEU A 532 38.11 5.66 8.31
C LEU A 532 39.29 6.54 8.73
N ILE A 533 40.50 6.11 8.38
CA ILE A 533 41.75 6.86 8.53
C ILE A 533 42.02 7.57 7.20
N GLU A 534 42.33 8.87 7.23
CA GLU A 534 42.70 9.65 6.05
C GLU A 534 43.94 10.52 6.30
N GLU A 535 44.68 10.88 5.25
CA GLU A 535 45.63 11.99 5.30
C GLU A 535 44.93 13.29 5.70
N TYR A 536 45.46 14.02 6.68
CA TYR A 536 44.95 15.34 7.01
C TYR A 536 45.38 16.35 5.94
N ILE A 537 44.44 16.77 5.09
CA ILE A 537 44.65 17.85 4.13
C ILE A 537 44.51 19.18 4.88
N GLY A 538 45.62 19.89 5.05
CA GLY A 538 45.61 21.28 5.53
C GLY A 538 45.16 22.28 4.44
N GLY A 539 44.99 23.54 4.83
CA GLY A 539 44.59 24.62 3.91
C GLY A 539 43.13 25.02 4.05
N ARG A 540 42.46 25.30 2.93
CA ARG A 540 41.10 25.89 2.87
C ARG A 540 40.04 24.81 2.75
N GLU A 541 38.87 25.03 3.35
CA GLU A 541 37.73 24.10 3.31
C GLU A 541 36.52 24.74 2.62
N PHE A 542 35.91 24.01 1.69
CA PHE A 542 34.82 24.49 0.84
C PHE A 542 33.67 23.50 0.79
N THR A 543 32.47 24.05 0.71
CA THR A 543 31.23 23.31 0.53
C THR A 543 30.55 23.81 -0.75
N VAL A 544 30.15 22.89 -1.63
CA VAL A 544 29.52 23.22 -2.92
C VAL A 544 28.15 22.56 -3.02
N GLY A 545 27.10 23.36 -3.19
CA GLY A 545 25.75 22.89 -3.47
C GLY A 545 25.54 22.61 -4.96
N LEU A 546 24.81 21.55 -5.29
CA LEU A 546 24.39 21.21 -6.65
C LEU A 546 22.88 20.94 -6.70
N LEU A 547 22.23 21.39 -7.78
CA LEU A 547 20.79 21.20 -8.01
C LEU A 547 20.53 20.62 -9.41
N GLY A 548 19.58 19.68 -9.51
CA GLY A 548 19.16 19.04 -10.76
C GLY A 548 19.78 17.66 -11.03
N GLU A 549 19.60 17.15 -12.26
CA GLU A 549 19.93 15.77 -12.64
C GLU A 549 21.08 15.73 -13.68
N ARG A 550 20.79 15.38 -14.94
CA ARG A 550 21.76 15.15 -16.05
C ARG A 550 22.71 16.32 -16.37
N ARG A 551 22.37 17.53 -15.95
CA ARG A 551 23.16 18.76 -16.10
C ARG A 551 22.96 19.60 -14.84
N PRO A 552 23.62 19.26 -13.72
CA PRO A 552 23.35 19.90 -12.45
C PRO A 552 23.90 21.33 -12.45
N ARG A 553 23.11 22.26 -11.90
CA ARG A 553 23.54 23.63 -11.62
C ARG A 553 24.46 23.60 -10.41
N VAL A 554 25.74 23.88 -10.63
CA VAL A 554 26.71 24.07 -9.54
C VAL A 554 26.50 25.47 -8.97
N LEU A 555 26.16 25.55 -7.68
CA LEU A 555 26.00 26.83 -6.97
C LEU A 555 27.40 27.42 -6.63
N PRO A 556 27.49 28.71 -6.27
CA PRO A 556 28.75 29.29 -5.83
C PRO A 556 29.29 28.53 -4.60
N PRO A 557 30.57 28.14 -4.55
CA PRO A 557 31.15 27.53 -3.36
C PRO A 557 31.03 28.46 -2.15
N MET A 558 30.76 27.88 -0.98
CA MET A 558 30.95 28.51 0.32
C MET A 558 32.31 28.09 0.88
N GLU A 559 33.00 28.99 1.55
CA GLU A 559 34.23 28.70 2.29
C GLU A 559 33.96 28.72 3.80
N ILE A 560 34.50 27.72 4.50
CA ILE A 560 34.49 27.63 5.96
C ILE A 560 35.81 28.24 6.46
N VAL A 561 35.73 29.46 7.00
CA VAL A 561 36.88 30.23 7.45
C VAL A 561 37.03 30.10 8.97
N PHE A 562 38.01 29.31 9.40
CA PHE A 562 38.41 29.22 10.81
C PHE A 562 39.07 30.53 11.26
N LEU A 563 38.55 31.14 12.32
CA LEU A 563 39.00 32.44 12.85
C LEU A 563 40.10 32.30 13.90
N ASP A 564 40.17 31.14 14.57
CA ASP A 564 41.19 30.83 15.57
C ASP A 564 42.53 30.47 14.91
N LYS A 565 43.44 31.44 14.86
CA LYS A 565 44.78 31.26 14.29
C LYS A 565 45.73 30.47 15.19
N GLY A 566 45.32 30.11 16.41
CA GLY A 566 46.09 29.26 17.32
C GLY A 566 45.91 27.76 17.03
N GLU A 567 44.80 27.38 16.39
CA GLU A 567 44.51 25.98 16.06
C GLU A 567 45.35 25.53 14.84
N LYS A 568 46.32 24.63 15.05
CA LYS A 568 47.23 24.18 13.97
C LYS A 568 46.55 23.32 12.91
N ASN A 569 45.53 22.55 13.30
CA ASN A 569 44.89 21.55 12.44
C ASN A 569 43.36 21.59 12.63
N PRO A 570 42.70 22.71 12.30
CA PRO A 570 41.28 22.91 12.55
C PRO A 570 40.41 21.91 11.77
N VAL A 571 39.31 21.49 12.37
CA VAL A 571 38.32 20.58 11.77
C VAL A 571 36.91 21.09 12.01
N TYR A 572 36.04 20.99 10.99
CA TYR A 572 34.62 21.33 11.10
C TYR A 572 33.85 20.23 11.85
N SER A 573 34.13 20.16 13.16
CA SER A 573 33.63 19.16 14.11
C SER A 573 32.14 19.30 14.43
N PHE A 574 31.56 18.30 15.10
CA PHE A 574 30.18 18.34 15.57
C PHE A 574 29.89 19.55 16.49
N GLN A 575 30.84 19.92 17.35
CA GLN A 575 30.71 21.06 18.28
C GLN A 575 30.60 22.40 17.53
N HIS A 576 31.35 22.57 16.43
CA HIS A 576 31.25 23.75 15.58
C HIS A 576 29.87 23.89 14.91
N LYS A 577 29.19 22.76 14.65
CA LYS A 577 27.82 22.72 14.09
C LYS A 577 26.71 22.90 15.13
N LEU A 578 27.03 23.03 16.42
CA LEU A 578 26.06 23.22 17.50
C LEU A 578 26.04 24.64 18.08
N ASP A 579 27.18 25.19 18.52
CA ASP A 579 27.17 26.33 19.47
C ASP A 579 28.18 27.48 19.17
N TRP A 580 28.96 27.43 18.08
CA TRP A 580 30.17 28.28 17.94
C TRP A 580 30.11 29.33 16.82
N THR A 581 29.28 30.37 16.99
CA THR A 581 29.17 31.54 16.08
C THR A 581 30.45 32.37 15.98
N ASP A 582 31.32 32.33 17.00
CA ASP A 582 32.38 33.32 17.17
C ASP A 582 33.76 32.85 16.64
N ARG A 583 33.86 31.59 16.18
CA ARG A 583 35.14 30.96 15.75
C ARG A 583 35.18 30.52 14.28
N ILE A 584 34.04 30.48 13.60
CA ILE A 584 33.95 30.15 12.17
C ILE A 584 33.13 31.23 11.46
N ARG A 585 33.58 31.63 10.27
CA ARG A 585 32.82 32.48 9.35
C ARG A 585 32.56 31.76 8.04
N TYR A 586 31.34 31.85 7.54
CA TYR A 586 30.96 31.31 6.24
C TYR A 586 31.04 32.41 5.17
N ASP A 587 31.97 32.27 4.21
CA ASP A 587 32.07 33.18 3.06
C ASP A 587 31.34 32.54 1.88
N ALA A 588 30.09 32.94 1.63
CA ALA A 588 29.24 32.49 0.51
C ALA A 588 28.78 33.70 -0.34
N PRO A 589 29.27 33.88 -1.57
CA PRO A 589 30.27 33.07 -2.28
C PRO A 589 31.69 33.21 -1.73
N ALA A 590 32.47 32.13 -1.84
CA ALA A 590 33.87 32.07 -1.48
C ALA A 590 34.73 32.98 -2.37
N LYS A 591 35.78 33.58 -1.78
CA LYS A 591 36.71 34.47 -2.50
C LYS A 591 37.78 33.63 -3.20
N LEU A 592 37.59 33.40 -4.50
CA LEU A 592 38.42 32.53 -5.32
C LEU A 592 38.77 33.19 -6.65
N GLU A 593 40.02 33.00 -7.09
CA GLU A 593 40.44 33.35 -8.44
C GLU A 593 39.62 32.58 -9.49
N PRO A 594 39.27 33.18 -10.66
CA PRO A 594 38.35 32.56 -11.62
C PRO A 594 38.77 31.16 -12.08
N ALA A 595 40.06 30.94 -12.31
CA ALA A 595 40.59 29.64 -12.72
C ALA A 595 40.48 28.57 -11.62
N LEU A 596 40.53 28.97 -10.34
CA LEU A 596 40.39 28.06 -9.21
C LEU A 596 38.92 27.75 -8.91
N LEU A 597 38.05 28.76 -9.01
CA LEU A 597 36.59 28.60 -8.96
C LEU A 597 36.10 27.56 -9.98
N GLU A 598 36.60 27.63 -11.22
CA GLU A 598 36.18 26.69 -12.27
C GLU A 598 36.74 25.27 -12.09
N LYS A 599 37.95 25.13 -11.52
CA LYS A 599 38.47 23.82 -11.06
C LYS A 599 37.57 23.20 -9.98
N LEU A 600 37.17 23.99 -8.98
CA LEU A 600 36.31 23.52 -7.90
C LEU A 600 34.91 23.16 -8.40
N ARG A 601 34.32 23.97 -9.28
CA ARG A 601 33.04 23.65 -9.96
C ARG A 601 33.11 22.38 -10.78
N THR A 602 34.20 22.19 -11.52
CA THR A 602 34.44 20.98 -12.31
C THR A 602 34.57 19.75 -11.40
N ALA A 603 35.35 19.83 -10.32
CA ALA A 603 35.48 18.74 -9.35
C ALA A 603 34.13 18.40 -8.69
N ALA A 604 33.35 19.39 -8.28
CA ALA A 604 32.01 19.23 -7.71
C ALA A 604 31.05 18.54 -8.69
N ARG A 605 30.93 19.05 -9.92
CA ARG A 605 30.07 18.45 -10.96
C ARG A 605 30.49 17.02 -11.29
N SER A 606 31.79 16.75 -11.47
CA SER A 606 32.26 15.41 -11.80
C SER A 606 32.07 14.43 -10.65
N SER A 607 32.23 14.87 -9.39
CA SER A 607 31.95 14.04 -8.20
C SER A 607 30.47 13.68 -8.09
N PHE A 608 29.57 14.67 -8.29
CA PHE A 608 28.11 14.48 -8.31
C PHE A 608 27.68 13.45 -9.36
N MET A 609 28.18 13.60 -10.60
CA MET A 609 27.87 12.69 -11.70
C MET A 609 28.46 11.30 -11.49
N ALA A 610 29.67 11.18 -10.95
CA ALA A 610 30.32 9.89 -10.68
C ALA A 610 29.60 9.07 -9.60
N LEU A 611 29.01 9.74 -8.61
CA LEU A 611 28.28 9.09 -7.52
C LEU A 611 26.82 8.74 -7.86
N GLY A 612 26.29 9.19 -9.01
CA GLY A 612 24.88 8.98 -9.38
C GLY A 612 23.90 9.98 -8.74
N CYS A 613 24.41 11.05 -8.11
CA CYS A 613 23.58 12.05 -7.45
C CYS A 613 22.55 12.69 -8.38
N ARG A 614 21.38 13.01 -7.83
CA ARG A 614 20.29 13.69 -8.55
C ARG A 614 19.48 14.59 -7.63
N ASP A 615 18.86 15.59 -8.24
CA ASP A 615 18.04 16.67 -7.66
C ASP A 615 18.79 17.64 -6.75
N VAL A 616 19.52 17.13 -5.75
CA VAL A 616 20.22 17.93 -4.75
C VAL A 616 21.41 17.16 -4.18
N ALA A 617 22.52 17.86 -3.94
CA ALA A 617 23.59 17.38 -3.06
C ALA A 617 24.46 18.55 -2.56
N ARG A 618 25.18 18.29 -1.47
CA ARG A 618 26.26 19.10 -0.91
C ARG A 618 27.55 18.31 -1.01
N ILE A 619 28.62 18.89 -1.55
CA ILE A 619 29.93 18.21 -1.65
C ILE A 619 31.00 19.05 -0.97
N ASP A 620 31.73 18.42 -0.04
CA ASP A 620 32.80 19.05 0.72
C ASP A 620 34.17 18.74 0.11
N PHE A 621 35.00 19.78 0.08
CA PHE A 621 36.35 19.76 -0.46
C PHE A 621 37.32 20.43 0.50
N ARG A 622 38.56 19.93 0.55
CA ARG A 622 39.70 20.71 1.04
C ARG A 622 40.67 21.03 -0.07
N MET A 623 41.37 22.14 0.08
CA MET A 623 42.40 22.57 -0.85
C MET A 623 43.69 22.88 -0.11
N ASP A 624 44.77 22.25 -0.54
CA ASP A 624 46.09 22.45 0.07
C ASP A 624 46.76 23.78 -0.34
N ASP A 625 47.94 24.01 0.24
CA ASP A 625 48.82 25.16 -0.03
C ASP A 625 49.24 25.28 -1.51
N LYS A 626 49.21 24.17 -2.25
CA LYS A 626 49.54 24.09 -3.69
C LYS A 626 48.31 24.25 -4.60
N GLY A 627 47.13 24.48 -4.03
CA GLY A 627 45.89 24.64 -4.78
C GLY A 627 45.33 23.34 -5.36
N ARG A 628 45.73 22.18 -4.83
CA ARG A 628 45.17 20.87 -5.19
C ARG A 628 43.88 20.64 -4.41
N ILE A 629 42.80 20.30 -5.10
CA ILE A 629 41.46 20.15 -4.55
C ILE A 629 41.19 18.66 -4.27
N TYR A 630 40.83 18.33 -3.04
CA TYR A 630 40.58 16.99 -2.53
C TYR A 630 39.12 16.83 -2.09
N PHE A 631 38.43 15.83 -2.63
CA PHE A 631 37.08 15.44 -2.21
C PHE A 631 37.09 14.83 -0.81
N ILE A 632 36.26 15.37 0.08
CA ILE A 632 36.14 14.94 1.48
C ILE A 632 34.92 14.02 1.66
N GLU A 633 33.74 14.48 1.28
CA GLU A 633 32.49 13.71 1.34
C GLU A 633 31.40 14.33 0.43
N CYS A 634 30.38 13.53 0.13
CA CYS A 634 29.16 13.95 -0.55
C CYS A 634 27.98 13.68 0.38
N ASN A 635 27.09 14.65 0.55
CA ASN A 635 25.81 14.47 1.19
C ASN A 635 24.68 14.76 0.17
N PRO A 636 24.05 13.71 -0.41
CA PRO A 636 22.88 13.82 -1.30
C PRO A 636 21.53 13.97 -0.57
N LEU A 637 21.54 14.00 0.77
CA LEU A 637 20.42 14.33 1.66
C LEU A 637 20.78 15.53 2.56
N PRO A 638 21.15 16.70 2.00
CA PRO A 638 21.69 17.80 2.80
C PRO A 638 20.59 18.47 3.64
N GLY A 639 20.93 18.83 4.89
CA GLY A 639 20.03 19.54 5.78
C GLY A 639 19.51 20.87 5.20
N LEU A 640 18.26 21.21 5.56
CA LEU A 640 17.50 22.34 5.00
C LEU A 640 17.00 23.32 6.07
N THR A 641 17.71 23.47 7.18
CA THR A 641 17.33 24.41 8.26
C THR A 641 17.55 25.87 7.80
N PRO A 642 16.49 26.72 7.80
CA PRO A 642 16.60 28.11 7.37
C PRO A 642 17.65 28.90 8.15
N GLY A 643 18.49 29.65 7.44
CA GLY A 643 19.52 30.51 8.04
C GLY A 643 20.70 29.77 8.70
N TRP A 644 20.74 28.44 8.67
CA TRP A 644 21.78 27.64 9.32
C TRP A 644 22.46 26.63 8.38
N SER A 645 21.68 25.82 7.66
CA SER A 645 22.26 24.73 6.86
C SER A 645 23.03 25.24 5.65
N ASP A 646 24.24 24.71 5.42
CA ASP A 646 25.17 25.10 4.36
C ASP A 646 24.50 25.30 2.99
N LEU A 647 23.61 24.39 2.57
CA LEU A 647 22.94 24.48 1.27
C LEU A 647 22.00 25.70 1.19
N VAL A 648 21.35 26.07 2.28
CA VAL A 648 20.49 27.27 2.37
C VAL A 648 21.34 28.53 2.29
N LEU A 649 22.49 28.57 2.98
CA LEU A 649 23.43 29.70 2.90
C LEU A 649 24.03 29.84 1.50
N ILE A 650 24.41 28.73 0.87
CA ILE A 650 24.89 28.68 -0.52
C ILE A 650 23.82 29.14 -1.51
N ALA A 651 22.56 28.74 -1.33
CA ALA A 651 21.45 29.20 -2.14
C ALA A 651 21.22 30.71 -2.00
N GLN A 652 21.22 31.23 -0.77
CA GLN A 652 21.12 32.67 -0.49
C GLN A 652 22.26 33.46 -1.15
N GLY A 653 23.50 32.98 -1.04
CA GLY A 653 24.67 33.53 -1.74
C GLY A 653 24.60 33.45 -3.27
N ALA A 654 23.72 32.60 -3.81
CA ALA A 654 23.38 32.52 -5.23
C ALA A 654 22.18 33.38 -5.65
N GLY A 655 21.61 34.18 -4.73
CA GLY A 655 20.39 34.98 -4.96
C GLY A 655 19.10 34.16 -4.96
N MET A 656 19.11 32.96 -4.40
CA MET A 656 17.96 32.05 -4.32
C MET A 656 17.40 32.05 -2.89
N ASP A 657 16.13 32.45 -2.74
CA ASP A 657 15.45 32.36 -1.45
C ASP A 657 15.08 30.90 -1.08
N TYR A 658 14.65 30.69 0.15
CA TYR A 658 14.32 29.37 0.67
C TYR A 658 13.19 28.66 -0.11
N ARG A 659 12.18 29.42 -0.52
CA ARG A 659 11.04 28.90 -1.29
C ARG A 659 11.48 28.47 -2.69
N ALA A 660 12.36 29.25 -3.32
CA ALA A 660 12.97 28.91 -4.61
C ALA A 660 13.86 27.66 -4.51
N LEU A 661 14.65 27.52 -3.45
CA LEU A 661 15.46 26.31 -3.20
C LEU A 661 14.60 25.05 -3.11
N ILE A 662 13.56 25.06 -2.27
CA ILE A 662 12.63 23.92 -2.14
C ILE A 662 11.92 23.62 -3.48
N GLY A 663 11.57 24.65 -4.26
CA GLY A 663 11.01 24.51 -5.60
C GLY A 663 11.96 23.83 -6.60
N GLU A 664 13.24 24.21 -6.61
CA GLU A 664 14.28 23.61 -7.47
C GLU A 664 14.55 22.15 -7.12
N ILE A 665 14.55 21.80 -5.83
CA ILE A 665 14.67 20.40 -5.36
C ILE A 665 13.46 19.55 -5.79
N MET A 666 12.25 20.14 -5.76
CA MET A 666 11.00 19.45 -6.07
C MET A 666 10.73 19.31 -7.57
N ALA A 667 11.19 20.24 -8.40
CA ALA A 667 10.90 20.28 -9.84
C ALA A 667 11.29 19.00 -10.62
N PRO A 668 12.42 18.33 -10.37
CA PRO A 668 12.74 17.03 -10.96
C PRO A 668 11.74 15.91 -10.63
N ALA A 669 11.32 15.78 -9.37
CA ALA A 669 10.33 14.78 -8.97
C ALA A 669 8.98 15.01 -9.68
N ILE A 670 8.58 16.27 -9.84
CA ILE A 670 7.39 16.65 -10.62
C ILE A 670 7.53 16.26 -12.10
N ARG A 671 8.73 16.34 -12.71
CA ARG A 671 8.95 15.83 -14.08
C ARG A 671 8.77 14.32 -14.14
N ARG A 672 9.39 13.57 -13.21
CA ARG A 672 9.29 12.10 -13.14
C ARG A 672 7.83 11.64 -12.94
N TYR A 673 7.05 12.36 -12.13
CA TYR A 673 5.60 12.15 -12.01
C TYR A 673 4.84 12.33 -13.33
N LYS A 674 5.08 13.43 -14.05
CA LYS A 674 4.43 13.69 -15.35
C LYS A 674 4.79 12.61 -16.38
N GLU A 675 6.05 12.18 -16.43
CA GLU A 675 6.47 11.08 -17.31
C GLU A 675 5.77 9.76 -16.96
N ARG A 676 5.70 9.39 -15.67
CA ARG A 676 4.97 8.21 -15.19
C ARG A 676 3.49 8.25 -15.56
N ALA A 677 2.83 9.39 -15.36
CA ALA A 677 1.43 9.58 -15.72
C ALA A 677 1.19 9.41 -17.23
N SER A 678 2.07 9.95 -18.07
CA SER A 678 2.02 9.77 -19.53
C SER A 678 2.21 8.31 -19.95
N ARG A 679 3.13 7.57 -19.31
CA ARG A 679 3.35 6.14 -19.57
C ARG A 679 2.11 5.30 -19.22
N ARG A 680 1.49 5.56 -18.06
CA ARG A 680 0.26 4.86 -17.62
C ARG A 680 -0.92 5.11 -18.57
N ALA A 681 -1.13 6.37 -18.98
CA ALA A 681 -2.17 6.72 -19.94
C ALA A 681 -1.97 6.02 -21.30
N ALA A 682 -0.73 5.83 -21.74
CA ALA A 682 -0.40 5.12 -22.97
C ALA A 682 -0.61 3.59 -22.87
N SER A 683 -0.47 2.99 -21.68
CA SER A 683 -0.78 1.56 -21.47
C SER A 683 -2.28 1.26 -21.32
N GLU A 684 -3.07 2.22 -20.84
CA GLU A 684 -4.53 2.07 -20.65
C GLU A 684 -5.32 2.23 -21.97
N HIS A 685 -4.71 2.84 -22.99
CA HIS A 685 -5.30 3.01 -24.32
C HIS A 685 -4.41 2.36 -25.39
N PRO A 686 -4.46 1.02 -25.56
CA PRO A 686 -3.84 0.40 -26.72
C PRO A 686 -4.46 0.98 -27.99
N HIS A 687 -3.62 1.48 -28.90
CA HIS A 687 -4.08 1.93 -30.22
C HIS A 687 -4.94 0.83 -30.87
N PRO A 688 -6.11 1.15 -31.44
CA PRO A 688 -6.87 0.16 -32.20
C PRO A 688 -5.98 -0.37 -33.32
N ALA A 689 -5.91 -1.69 -33.44
CA ALA A 689 -5.07 -2.36 -34.42
C ALA A 689 -5.34 -1.78 -35.81
N ALA A 690 -4.27 -1.47 -36.55
CA ALA A 690 -4.37 -1.01 -37.93
C ALA A 690 -5.19 -2.03 -38.73
N GLN A 691 -6.32 -1.60 -39.30
CA GLN A 691 -7.15 -2.46 -40.13
C GLN A 691 -6.33 -2.95 -41.34
N PRO A 692 -6.46 -4.23 -41.75
CA PRO A 692 -5.83 -4.71 -42.96
C PRO A 692 -6.44 -4.00 -44.17
N GLY A 693 -5.67 -3.10 -44.78
CA GLY A 693 -6.10 -2.32 -45.92
C GLY A 693 -6.39 -3.20 -47.13
N LEU A 694 -7.68 -3.32 -47.49
CA LEU A 694 -8.14 -3.89 -48.75
C LEU A 694 -7.69 -3.03 -49.94
N HIS A 695 -6.49 -3.30 -50.47
CA HIS A 695 -6.12 -2.79 -51.79
C HIS A 695 -6.83 -3.58 -52.89
N LYS A 696 -8.03 -3.11 -53.26
CA LYS A 696 -8.56 -3.31 -54.61
C LYS A 696 -7.69 -2.50 -55.57
N GLY A 697 -7.10 -3.15 -56.57
CA GLY A 697 -6.34 -2.46 -57.61
C GLY A 697 -7.25 -1.68 -58.57
N PRO A 698 -6.76 -0.59 -59.18
CA PRO A 698 -7.42 0.03 -60.32
C PRO A 698 -7.09 -0.71 -61.63
N SER A 699 -7.97 -0.55 -62.62
CA SER A 699 -7.93 -1.21 -63.91
C SER A 699 -6.78 -0.76 -64.82
N LEU A 700 -6.45 -1.64 -65.77
CA LEU A 700 -5.76 -1.29 -67.01
C LEU A 700 -6.68 -0.40 -67.85
N ASP A 701 -6.13 0.64 -68.45
CA ASP A 701 -6.58 1.16 -69.75
C ASP A 701 -5.33 1.61 -70.52
N GLU A 702 -5.34 1.38 -71.83
CA GLU A 702 -4.18 1.48 -72.71
C GLU A 702 -3.98 2.90 -73.26
N HIS A 703 -2.74 3.28 -73.59
CA HIS A 703 -2.39 3.68 -74.97
C HIS A 703 -0.88 3.93 -75.20
N ALA A 704 -0.36 3.28 -76.26
CA ALA A 704 0.69 3.74 -77.19
C ALA A 704 2.11 4.15 -76.69
N ALA A 705 3.02 3.17 -76.58
CA ALA A 705 3.99 2.75 -77.63
C ALA A 705 4.69 3.84 -78.54
N PRO A 706 5.88 3.58 -79.18
CA PRO A 706 6.96 2.60 -78.88
C PRO A 706 8.44 2.95 -79.31
N VAL A 707 9.33 1.94 -79.15
CA VAL A 707 10.60 1.59 -79.87
C VAL A 707 11.97 2.24 -79.55
N ALA A 708 12.98 1.33 -79.44
CA ALA A 708 14.37 1.36 -79.96
C ALA A 708 15.52 1.51 -78.94
N THR A 709 16.65 0.77 -78.98
CA THR A 709 17.08 -0.48 -79.67
C THR A 709 18.37 -1.04 -79.02
N SER A 710 18.58 -2.37 -79.06
CA SER A 710 19.85 -3.17 -79.04
C SER A 710 21.17 -2.66 -78.38
N ALA A 711 21.81 -3.55 -77.61
CA ALA A 711 23.21 -3.51 -77.13
C ALA A 711 24.24 -3.96 -78.22
N PRO A 712 25.54 -4.26 -77.93
CA PRO A 712 26.47 -3.92 -76.83
C PRO A 712 27.81 -3.30 -77.34
N VAL A 713 28.89 -3.23 -76.52
CA VAL A 713 30.36 -3.38 -76.83
C VAL A 713 31.27 -2.62 -75.82
N ALA A 714 32.46 -3.17 -75.54
CA ALA A 714 33.62 -2.57 -74.83
C ALA A 714 34.90 -2.77 -75.71
N PRO A 715 36.12 -2.24 -75.42
CA PRO A 715 36.62 -1.49 -74.25
C PRO A 715 37.44 -0.20 -74.61
N GLY A 716 38.09 0.47 -73.64
CA GLY A 716 39.08 1.53 -73.95
C GLY A 716 39.73 2.27 -72.76
N SER A 717 41.06 2.20 -72.68
CA SER A 717 42.01 2.76 -71.68
C SER A 717 41.99 4.27 -71.38
N SER A 718 42.38 4.66 -70.16
CA SER A 718 43.62 5.45 -69.90
C SER A 718 43.86 5.77 -68.39
N ALA A 719 45.15 5.85 -68.02
CA ALA A 719 45.67 6.43 -66.76
C ALA A 719 46.73 7.50 -67.13
N PRO A 720 47.01 8.52 -66.30
CA PRO A 720 48.08 8.48 -65.25
C PRO A 720 47.73 9.32 -63.98
N SER A 721 48.53 9.44 -62.91
CA SER A 721 49.53 8.59 -62.23
C SER A 721 49.86 9.21 -60.83
N ASN A 722 50.80 8.62 -60.07
CA ASN A 722 51.46 9.13 -58.84
C ASN A 722 50.57 9.19 -57.58
N GLY A 723 50.86 8.51 -56.45
CA GLY A 723 52.13 7.94 -55.93
C GLY A 723 52.73 8.88 -54.87
N SER A 724 53.22 8.47 -53.70
CA SER A 724 53.66 7.18 -53.11
C SER A 724 53.32 7.17 -51.58
N GLY A 725 53.50 6.15 -50.72
CA GLY A 725 54.11 4.80 -50.78
C GLY A 725 54.79 4.51 -49.42
N THR A 726 54.22 3.71 -48.48
CA THR A 726 54.27 2.22 -48.33
C THR A 726 55.44 1.74 -47.39
N PRO A 727 55.60 0.45 -46.98
CA PRO A 727 55.28 0.03 -45.59
C PRO A 727 56.37 -0.92 -44.96
N VAL A 728 56.05 -2.21 -44.68
CA VAL A 728 56.90 -3.36 -44.21
C VAL A 728 56.96 -3.58 -42.67
N SER A 729 56.84 -4.78 -42.07
CA SER A 729 56.22 -6.09 -42.44
C SER A 729 56.14 -7.08 -41.24
N ASP A 730 55.50 -8.25 -41.48
CA ASP A 730 55.75 -9.63 -40.95
C ASP A 730 55.37 -10.12 -39.52
N ALA A 731 54.42 -11.08 -39.49
CA ALA A 731 54.59 -12.55 -39.29
C ALA A 731 55.62 -13.08 -38.23
N SER A 732 55.43 -14.22 -37.54
CA SER A 732 54.45 -15.34 -37.60
C SER A 732 54.54 -16.33 -36.40
N THR A 733 53.73 -17.42 -36.43
CA THR A 733 53.91 -18.76 -35.78
C THR A 733 53.82 -18.99 -34.25
N ALA A 734 52.63 -19.42 -33.80
CA ALA A 734 52.28 -20.76 -33.28
C ALA A 734 53.12 -21.57 -32.24
N SER A 735 52.41 -22.01 -31.18
CA SER A 735 52.26 -23.40 -30.67
C SER A 735 52.99 -23.96 -29.41
N THR A 736 52.20 -24.79 -28.69
CA THR A 736 52.50 -25.93 -27.77
C THR A 736 52.97 -25.73 -26.30
N ASP A 737 52.09 -26.24 -25.41
CA ASP A 737 52.31 -27.15 -24.26
C ASP A 737 53.08 -26.76 -22.98
N GLY A 738 52.55 -27.19 -21.83
CA GLY A 738 53.31 -27.33 -20.57
C GLY A 738 52.58 -27.07 -19.24
N VAL A 739 52.04 -28.12 -18.62
CA VAL A 739 51.61 -28.20 -17.18
C VAL A 739 52.51 -29.29 -16.56
N PRO A 740 53.15 -29.19 -15.35
CA PRO A 740 52.43 -29.06 -14.06
C PRO A 740 53.17 -28.41 -12.83
N ARG A 741 52.39 -28.33 -11.73
CA ARG A 741 52.71 -28.33 -10.26
C ARG A 741 54.17 -28.35 -9.75
N ILE A 742 54.39 -27.63 -8.63
CA ILE A 742 54.89 -28.05 -7.28
C ILE A 742 54.80 -26.78 -6.38
N GLU A 743 54.06 -26.67 -5.28
CA GLU A 743 54.08 -27.33 -3.94
C GLU A 743 55.08 -26.74 -2.91
N ALA A 744 54.52 -26.17 -1.82
CA ALA A 744 55.01 -26.00 -0.44
C ALA A 744 56.37 -25.32 -0.10
N LYS A 745 56.32 -24.29 0.76
CA LYS A 745 56.58 -24.41 2.23
C LYS A 745 56.56 -23.06 3.00
N ALA A 746 56.22 -23.17 4.29
CA ALA A 746 56.36 -22.21 5.40
C ALA A 746 55.44 -20.97 5.37
#